data_AF-A0A1I0F3B3-F1
#
_entry.id   AF-A0A1I0F3B3-F1
#
_cell.length_a   1.000
_cell.length_b   1.000
_cell.length_c   1.000
_cell.angle_alpha   90.00
_cell.angle_beta   90.00
_cell.angle_gamma   90.00
#
_symmetry.space_group_name_H-M   'P 1'
#
loop_
_entity.id
_entity.type
_entity.pdbx_description
1 polymer ?
#
loop_
_entity_poly.entity_id
_entity_poly.type
_entity_poly.pdbx_seq_one_letter_code
_entity_poly.pdbx_strand_id
1 'polypeptide(L)'
;MLTKNNLSKFISFCIAILLILVALPIHSFAATKPWDQYTQYIPNETPITKRHLRGAWISTVLNLDWPSAEARNMKNNQERIQKTKDELISILDKSVEMNMNAVFFQVSPEGDAFYPSDIVPWSRYLTGTFGKDPGFDPLAFAIEEAHKRNLEFHAWFNPYRISTNTNETTLQSLDIDKSVYKEQPEWVRTAMSRLVIDPGIPQAREWVMQRVMEVVNNYDVDGIHFDDYFYYESYMGELEDQDTFLKYNSGEFSNIGDWRRNNTYLLVKELSNEIASTKPWVKFGISPSGVWGNKKDGHPDGSNTSAGVPNYDRSFADTKKWVEEEIIDYIAPQVYFSFGNTSAPYGEVTSWWSNVIRDRNVHLYIGQALYKVNDNFDQYFLGENAVEEFTRQLKYNVVKPEIMGSIMFRFRNFSDPNKQQVVNSIKENLWSTKALVPVMPWKGGRAPNHPTEGKIEAHPNGTKLSWVDQDKNTAYYGIYRIEKGNRIDIDSDESAVKLIATVKKNDKGMQQFIDKENDNPNNVAYVVTALDRLHNESKELIISTNQSNYFYDVNNHYAWAINAIDNLHERSIVSGVGNGKFAPGNNVTRADFLIMVMKSYGIELDYHITDNFSDAGNRYYTKYLGTAKRLGLVSGVGNNLYSPETAITRQDMLVILYRVLDQLGQLPKAGNVSKPFDEYNDTGDIANYAEKAMRLFVESGMIRGDGSNLMPISTATRAETAQVLYNLFTK
;
A
#
# COMPACT_ATOMS: atom_id res chain seq x y z
N MET A 1 -58.20 12.17 -67.52
CA MET A 1 -59.10 12.76 -66.51
C MET A 1 -59.35 11.73 -65.42
N LEU A 2 -58.71 11.87 -64.26
CA LEU A 2 -59.06 11.06 -63.08
C LEU A 2 -60.38 11.60 -62.53
N THR A 3 -61.40 10.75 -62.44
CA THR A 3 -62.71 11.12 -61.87
C THR A 3 -62.56 11.51 -60.40
N LYS A 4 -63.44 12.40 -59.90
CA LYS A 4 -63.42 12.93 -58.52
C LYS A 4 -63.25 11.85 -57.44
N ASN A 5 -63.74 10.64 -57.69
CA ASN A 5 -63.58 9.47 -56.81
C ASN A 5 -62.14 8.92 -56.74
N ASN A 6 -61.39 8.95 -57.83
CA ASN A 6 -60.01 8.46 -57.85
C ASN A 6 -59.05 9.44 -57.17
N LEU A 7 -59.33 10.75 -57.23
CA LEU A 7 -58.56 11.76 -56.52
C LEU A 7 -58.75 11.65 -54.99
N SER A 8 -60.00 11.42 -54.55
CA SER A 8 -60.29 11.17 -53.13
C SER A 8 -59.56 9.93 -52.59
N LYS A 9 -59.62 8.80 -53.33
CA LYS A 9 -58.90 7.58 -52.93
C LYS A 9 -57.38 7.76 -52.93
N PHE A 10 -56.84 8.52 -53.88
CA PHE A 10 -55.40 8.82 -53.93
C PHE A 10 -54.97 9.70 -52.76
N ILE A 11 -55.75 10.73 -52.42
CA ILE A 11 -55.50 11.60 -51.27
C ILE A 11 -55.61 10.81 -49.96
N SER A 12 -56.63 9.96 -49.79
CA SER A 12 -56.74 9.10 -48.61
C SER A 12 -55.60 8.09 -48.50
N PHE A 13 -55.12 7.55 -49.62
CA PHE A 13 -53.95 6.67 -49.65
C PHE A 13 -52.66 7.40 -49.28
N CYS A 14 -52.45 8.63 -49.78
CA CYS A 14 -51.34 9.48 -49.39
C CYS A 14 -51.39 9.88 -47.92
N ILE A 15 -52.57 10.21 -47.38
CA ILE A 15 -52.76 10.52 -45.95
C ILE A 15 -52.51 9.28 -45.08
N ALA A 16 -52.95 8.10 -45.51
CA ALA A 16 -52.68 6.85 -44.80
C ALA A 16 -51.18 6.50 -44.79
N ILE A 17 -50.46 6.71 -45.92
CA ILE A 17 -49.00 6.55 -45.98
C ILE A 17 -48.30 7.59 -45.10
N LEU A 18 -48.77 8.84 -45.09
CA LEU A 18 -48.22 9.89 -44.23
C LEU A 18 -48.43 9.56 -42.75
N LEU A 19 -49.60 9.03 -42.37
CA LEU A 19 -49.88 8.59 -41.00
C LEU A 19 -49.07 7.35 -40.60
N ILE A 20 -48.80 6.42 -41.53
CA ILE A 20 -47.92 5.26 -41.29
C ILE A 20 -46.45 5.68 -41.19
N LEU A 21 -46.00 6.70 -41.94
CA LEU A 21 -44.66 7.28 -41.82
C LEU A 21 -44.48 8.09 -40.53
N VAL A 22 -45.54 8.72 -40.01
CA VAL A 22 -45.54 9.42 -38.72
C VAL A 22 -45.70 8.44 -37.54
N ALA A 23 -46.23 7.24 -37.78
CA ALA A 23 -46.39 6.16 -36.80
C ALA A 23 -45.31 5.07 -36.89
N LEU A 24 -44.22 5.30 -37.65
CA LEU A 24 -42.99 4.55 -37.40
C LEU A 24 -42.57 4.88 -35.96
N PRO A 25 -42.24 3.89 -35.11
CA PRO A 25 -41.61 4.20 -33.85
C PRO A 25 -40.35 4.97 -34.22
N ILE A 26 -40.34 6.27 -33.93
CA ILE A 26 -39.12 7.01 -33.71
C ILE A 26 -38.44 6.13 -32.67
N HIS A 27 -37.48 5.30 -33.11
CA HIS A 27 -36.57 4.69 -32.19
C HIS A 27 -36.04 5.91 -31.46
N SER A 28 -36.42 6.03 -30.19
CA SER A 28 -35.78 6.97 -29.30
C SER A 28 -34.32 6.60 -29.42
N PHE A 29 -33.57 7.33 -30.24
CA PHE A 29 -32.13 7.28 -30.24
C PHE A 29 -31.83 7.78 -28.84
N ALA A 30 -31.66 6.84 -27.90
CA ALA A 30 -31.25 7.15 -26.56
C ALA A 30 -30.05 8.08 -26.72
N ALA A 31 -30.16 9.31 -26.20
CA ALA A 31 -29.11 10.29 -26.35
C ALA A 31 -27.81 9.64 -25.88
N THR A 32 -26.82 9.56 -26.77
CA THR A 32 -25.54 8.92 -26.46
C THR A 32 -24.93 9.64 -25.27
N LYS A 33 -24.70 8.92 -24.17
CA LYS A 33 -24.07 9.49 -23.00
C LYS A 33 -22.59 9.77 -23.31
N PRO A 34 -21.97 10.80 -22.70
CA PRO A 34 -20.59 11.18 -23.05
C PRO A 34 -19.53 10.09 -22.89
N TRP A 35 -19.78 9.15 -21.98
CA TRP A 35 -18.89 8.04 -21.67
C TRP A 35 -19.14 6.79 -22.53
N ASP A 36 -20.13 6.80 -23.43
CA ASP A 36 -20.48 5.61 -24.22
C ASP A 36 -19.28 5.09 -25.02
N GLN A 37 -18.46 6.00 -25.58
CA GLN A 37 -17.23 5.68 -26.30
C GLN A 37 -16.13 5.04 -25.43
N TYR A 38 -16.24 5.16 -24.10
CA TYR A 38 -15.28 4.65 -23.12
C TYR A 38 -15.80 3.43 -22.36
N THR A 39 -17.02 2.94 -22.66
CA THR A 39 -17.69 1.88 -21.88
C THR A 39 -16.86 0.61 -21.72
N GLN A 40 -16.03 0.25 -22.72
CA GLN A 40 -15.11 -0.90 -22.63
C GLN A 40 -14.07 -0.77 -21.51
N TYR A 41 -13.81 0.46 -21.04
CA TYR A 41 -12.90 0.79 -19.94
C TYR A 41 -13.66 1.23 -18.69
N ILE A 42 -14.97 1.00 -18.60
CA ILE A 42 -15.78 1.36 -17.43
C ILE A 42 -16.51 0.09 -16.98
N PRO A 43 -15.92 -0.69 -16.06
CA PRO A 43 -16.54 -1.93 -15.60
C PRO A 43 -17.84 -1.66 -14.83
N ASN A 44 -18.73 -2.64 -14.85
CA ASN A 44 -19.99 -2.57 -14.11
C ASN A 44 -19.75 -2.50 -12.60
N GLU A 45 -18.84 -3.33 -12.10
CA GLU A 45 -18.41 -3.34 -10.70
C GLU A 45 -17.13 -2.52 -10.55
N THR A 46 -16.92 -1.96 -9.35
CA THR A 46 -15.69 -1.23 -9.04
C THR A 46 -14.59 -2.24 -8.72
N PRO A 47 -13.46 -2.26 -9.47
CA PRO A 47 -12.35 -3.14 -9.15
C PRO A 47 -11.80 -2.89 -7.75
N ILE A 48 -11.52 -3.98 -7.04
CA ILE A 48 -10.73 -3.95 -5.80
C ILE A 48 -9.27 -3.83 -6.21
N THR A 49 -8.51 -3.00 -5.49
CA THR A 49 -7.07 -2.85 -5.71
C THR A 49 -6.32 -2.77 -4.39
N LYS A 50 -5.24 -3.54 -4.26
CA LYS A 50 -4.37 -3.53 -3.08
C LYS A 50 -3.52 -2.27 -3.02
N ARG A 51 -3.07 -1.78 -4.18
CA ARG A 51 -2.12 -0.68 -4.30
C ARG A 51 -2.68 0.45 -5.14
N HIS A 52 -3.04 1.53 -4.47
CA HIS A 52 -3.59 2.71 -5.13
C HIS A 52 -3.34 3.93 -4.25
N LEU A 53 -2.73 4.97 -4.82
CA LEU A 53 -2.55 6.23 -4.11
C LEU A 53 -3.91 6.92 -3.97
N ARG A 54 -4.26 7.29 -2.73
CA ARG A 54 -5.49 7.99 -2.41
C ARG A 54 -5.13 9.17 -1.54
N GLY A 55 -5.31 10.37 -2.07
CA GLY A 55 -4.98 11.58 -1.34
C GLY A 55 -5.82 12.78 -1.74
N ALA A 56 -5.48 13.90 -1.11
CA ALA A 56 -6.12 15.18 -1.37
C ALA A 56 -5.11 16.31 -1.15
N TRP A 57 -5.30 17.40 -1.90
CA TRP A 57 -4.58 18.65 -1.67
C TRP A 57 -5.18 19.40 -0.48
N ILE A 58 -4.31 19.81 0.44
CA ILE A 58 -4.61 20.70 1.56
C ILE A 58 -3.96 22.05 1.22
N SER A 59 -4.76 22.97 0.68
CA SER A 59 -4.29 24.27 0.24
C SER A 59 -4.32 25.29 1.38
N THR A 60 -3.20 26.00 1.55
CA THR A 60 -3.01 26.99 2.61
C THR A 60 -3.16 28.43 2.12
N VAL A 61 -2.93 28.67 0.83
CA VAL A 61 -3.16 29.97 0.19
C VAL A 61 -4.60 30.42 0.43
N LEU A 62 -4.80 31.69 0.76
CA LEU A 62 -6.10 32.29 1.10
C LEU A 62 -6.90 31.54 2.19
N ASN A 63 -6.23 30.74 3.03
CA ASN A 63 -6.88 29.90 4.04
C ASN A 63 -7.96 28.96 3.43
N LEU A 64 -7.68 28.47 2.22
CA LEU A 64 -8.62 27.69 1.43
C LEU A 64 -9.07 26.42 2.17
N ASP A 65 -8.13 25.60 2.64
CA ASP A 65 -8.36 24.40 3.46
C ASP A 65 -7.88 24.59 4.90
N TRP A 66 -6.65 25.07 5.11
CA TRP A 66 -6.06 25.17 6.43
C TRP A 66 -4.97 26.27 6.55
N PRO A 67 -4.78 26.91 7.72
CA PRO A 67 -5.74 26.97 8.82
C PRO A 67 -6.96 27.78 8.40
N SER A 68 -8.06 27.69 9.14
CA SER A 68 -9.23 28.50 8.85
C SER A 68 -8.94 30.01 8.99
N ALA A 69 -9.69 30.83 8.26
CA ALA A 69 -9.63 32.28 8.44
C ALA A 69 -10.01 32.71 9.86
N GLU A 70 -10.85 31.93 10.55
CA GLU A 70 -11.18 32.15 11.96
C GLU A 70 -9.94 32.00 12.84
N ALA A 71 -9.23 30.87 12.72
CA ALA A 71 -7.98 30.63 13.43
C ALA A 71 -6.95 31.73 13.12
N ARG A 72 -6.73 32.06 11.84
CA ARG A 72 -5.80 33.13 11.44
C ARG A 72 -6.10 34.48 12.11
N ASN A 73 -7.37 34.82 12.28
CA ASN A 73 -7.79 36.12 12.82
C ASN A 73 -7.78 36.19 14.36
N MET A 74 -7.57 35.07 15.06
CA MET A 74 -7.50 35.03 16.52
C MET A 74 -6.31 35.85 17.06
N LYS A 75 -6.58 36.67 18.09
CA LYS A 75 -5.58 37.56 18.71
C LYS A 75 -4.78 36.88 19.80
N ASN A 76 -5.39 35.94 20.53
CA ASN A 76 -4.69 35.14 21.53
C ASN A 76 -3.86 34.06 20.81
N ASN A 77 -2.54 34.11 20.98
CA ASN A 77 -1.63 33.16 20.33
C ASN A 77 -1.87 31.72 20.76
N GLN A 78 -2.14 31.46 22.04
CA GLN A 78 -2.33 30.11 22.53
C GLN A 78 -3.61 29.49 21.96
N GLU A 79 -4.71 30.25 21.93
CA GLU A 79 -5.98 29.80 21.34
C GLU A 79 -5.85 29.59 19.82
N ARG A 80 -5.18 30.50 19.11
CA ARG A 80 -4.89 30.37 17.68
C ARG A 80 -4.11 29.09 17.37
N ILE A 81 -3.02 28.86 18.10
CA ILE A 81 -2.17 27.68 17.91
C ILE A 81 -2.97 26.42 18.20
N GLN A 82 -3.73 26.38 19.29
CA GLN A 82 -4.55 25.22 19.64
C GLN A 82 -5.59 24.93 18.56
N LYS A 83 -6.38 25.93 18.15
CA LYS A 83 -7.38 25.77 17.08
C LYS A 83 -6.74 25.32 15.76
N THR A 84 -5.60 25.91 15.39
CA THR A 84 -4.84 25.54 14.19
C THR A 84 -4.43 24.06 14.22
N LYS A 85 -3.96 23.57 15.38
CA LYS A 85 -3.59 22.17 15.58
C LYS A 85 -4.81 21.24 15.53
N ASP A 86 -5.89 21.61 16.20
CA ASP A 86 -7.13 20.81 16.25
C ASP A 86 -7.77 20.68 14.87
N GLU A 87 -7.79 21.76 14.07
CA GLU A 87 -8.26 21.74 12.69
C GLU A 87 -7.43 20.79 11.81
N LEU A 88 -6.10 20.80 11.97
CA LEU A 88 -5.23 19.91 11.20
C LEU A 88 -5.44 18.44 11.59
N ILE A 89 -5.54 18.16 12.88
CA ILE A 89 -5.86 16.82 13.39
C ILE A 89 -7.18 16.33 12.78
N SER A 90 -8.22 17.17 12.76
CA SER A 90 -9.52 16.82 12.17
C SER A 90 -9.43 16.52 10.66
N ILE A 91 -8.63 17.29 9.92
CA ILE A 91 -8.35 17.03 8.50
C ILE A 91 -7.67 15.66 8.31
N LEU A 92 -6.66 15.35 9.13
CA LEU A 92 -5.94 14.07 9.03
C LEU A 92 -6.80 12.88 9.48
N ASP A 93 -7.62 13.03 10.52
CA ASP A 93 -8.58 12.01 10.95
C ASP A 93 -9.60 11.71 9.84
N LYS A 94 -10.14 12.74 9.21
CA LYS A 94 -11.07 12.58 8.08
C LYS A 94 -10.38 11.96 6.86
N SER A 95 -9.08 12.20 6.65
CA SER A 95 -8.29 11.52 5.61
C SER A 95 -8.27 10.01 5.84
N VAL A 96 -8.02 9.57 7.09
CA VAL A 96 -8.05 8.15 7.47
C VAL A 96 -9.46 7.55 7.34
N GLU A 97 -10.50 8.30 7.73
CA GLU A 97 -11.90 7.90 7.58
C GLU A 97 -12.29 7.63 6.11
N MET A 98 -11.68 8.37 5.19
CA MET A 98 -11.87 8.21 3.74
C MET A 98 -10.91 7.17 3.12
N ASN A 99 -10.18 6.40 3.93
CA ASN A 99 -9.17 5.44 3.49
C ASN A 99 -8.11 6.06 2.55
N MET A 100 -7.71 7.32 2.80
CA MET A 100 -6.54 7.92 2.17
C MET A 100 -5.25 7.35 2.76
N ASN A 101 -4.18 7.39 1.97
CA ASN A 101 -2.83 6.99 2.37
C ASN A 101 -1.77 8.08 2.15
N ALA A 102 -2.15 9.25 1.59
CA ALA A 102 -1.26 10.38 1.40
C ALA A 102 -2.00 11.73 1.49
N VAL A 103 -1.29 12.77 1.94
CA VAL A 103 -1.76 14.17 1.90
C VAL A 103 -0.74 15.06 1.18
N PHE A 104 -1.24 16.01 0.38
CA PHE A 104 -0.43 16.96 -0.38
C PHE A 104 -0.62 18.36 0.22
N PHE A 105 0.30 18.75 1.09
CA PHE A 105 0.11 19.86 2.00
C PHE A 105 0.91 21.10 1.56
N GLN A 106 0.24 22.23 1.33
CA GLN A 106 0.90 23.43 0.84
C GLN A 106 1.76 24.11 1.92
N VAL A 107 3.06 23.86 1.91
CA VAL A 107 4.02 24.43 2.88
C VAL A 107 4.53 25.81 2.50
N SER A 108 4.39 26.18 1.22
CA SER A 108 4.87 27.46 0.69
C SER A 108 3.94 27.97 -0.42
N PRO A 109 2.89 28.72 -0.05
CA PRO A 109 1.92 29.25 -1.02
C PRO A 109 2.40 30.48 -1.83
N GLU A 110 3.24 31.35 -1.26
CA GLU A 110 3.69 32.61 -1.89
C GLU A 110 5.00 33.16 -1.28
N GLY A 111 6.17 32.78 -1.82
CA GLY A 111 7.46 33.36 -1.41
C GLY A 111 7.72 33.31 0.11
N ASP A 112 7.08 32.38 0.80
CA ASP A 112 6.92 32.32 2.26
C ASP A 112 6.99 30.87 2.76
N ALA A 113 6.92 30.69 4.08
CA ALA A 113 6.97 29.37 4.69
C ALA A 113 5.90 29.14 5.78
N PHE A 114 5.43 27.90 5.82
CA PHE A 114 4.70 27.29 6.94
C PHE A 114 5.63 26.51 7.87
N TYR A 115 6.90 26.92 7.92
CA TYR A 115 7.98 26.35 8.73
C TYR A 115 8.99 27.46 9.06
N PRO A 116 9.78 27.34 10.15
CA PRO A 116 10.90 28.23 10.39
C PRO A 116 11.91 28.13 9.27
N SER A 117 12.20 29.26 8.60
CA SER A 117 13.10 29.30 7.45
C SER A 117 14.17 30.38 7.63
N ASP A 118 15.39 30.05 7.22
CA ASP A 118 16.48 31.03 7.10
C ASP A 118 16.44 31.77 5.76
N ILE A 119 15.65 31.29 4.80
CA ILE A 119 15.59 31.78 3.42
C ILE A 119 14.40 32.68 3.16
N VAL A 120 13.22 32.38 3.74
CA VAL A 120 11.97 33.11 3.46
C VAL A 120 11.20 33.52 4.72
N PRO A 121 10.32 34.53 4.63
CA PRO A 121 9.50 34.95 5.77
C PRO A 121 8.37 33.96 6.07
N TRP A 122 7.83 34.06 7.29
CA TRP A 122 6.63 33.32 7.68
C TRP A 122 5.41 33.71 6.83
N SER A 123 4.58 32.72 6.51
CA SER A 123 3.37 32.95 5.74
C SER A 123 2.33 33.80 6.49
N ARG A 124 1.77 34.77 5.76
CA ARG A 124 0.65 35.59 6.25
C ARG A 124 -0.60 34.77 6.56
N TYR A 125 -0.75 33.59 5.98
CA TYR A 125 -1.96 32.77 6.17
C TYR A 125 -2.02 32.12 7.56
N LEU A 126 -0.94 32.16 8.34
CA LEU A 126 -0.91 31.68 9.74
C LEU A 126 -1.36 32.73 10.76
N THR A 127 -1.08 34.01 10.52
CA THR A 127 -1.23 35.09 11.53
C THR A 127 -2.01 36.31 11.02
N GLY A 128 -2.26 36.39 9.72
CA GLY A 128 -2.74 37.59 9.03
C GLY A 128 -1.65 38.62 8.70
N THR A 129 -0.39 38.36 9.04
CA THR A 129 0.73 39.29 8.82
C THR A 129 1.91 38.55 8.21
N PHE A 130 2.37 39.01 7.04
CA PHE A 130 3.53 38.43 6.35
C PHE A 130 4.80 38.61 7.20
N GLY A 131 5.60 37.55 7.32
CA GLY A 131 6.82 37.52 8.15
C GLY A 131 6.61 37.36 9.66
N LYS A 132 5.36 37.37 10.15
CA LYS A 132 5.11 37.23 11.59
C LYS A 132 5.16 35.76 12.04
N ASP A 133 6.04 35.48 12.99
CA ASP A 133 6.18 34.17 13.64
C ASP A 133 4.85 33.70 14.27
N PRO A 134 4.36 32.49 13.91
CA PRO A 134 3.13 31.93 14.46
C PRO A 134 3.28 31.39 15.89
N GLY A 135 4.48 31.29 16.45
CA GLY A 135 4.76 30.81 17.81
C GLY A 135 4.89 29.29 17.96
N PHE A 136 4.94 28.55 16.85
CA PHE A 136 5.20 27.11 16.79
C PHE A 136 5.68 26.73 15.38
N ASP A 137 6.26 25.54 15.20
CA ASP A 137 6.57 24.97 13.87
C ASP A 137 5.36 24.20 13.33
N PRO A 138 4.64 24.73 12.32
CA PRO A 138 3.45 24.08 11.76
C PRO A 138 3.79 22.84 10.92
N LEU A 139 4.92 22.84 10.20
CA LEU A 139 5.32 21.73 9.34
C LEU A 139 5.75 20.52 10.15
N ALA A 140 6.55 20.72 11.21
CA ALA A 140 6.92 19.64 12.11
C ALA A 140 5.69 18.95 12.71
N PHE A 141 4.73 19.74 13.20
CA PHE A 141 3.47 19.24 13.75
C PHE A 141 2.64 18.48 12.69
N ALA A 142 2.56 19.02 11.46
CA ALA A 142 1.80 18.40 10.39
C ALA A 142 2.35 17.03 9.98
N ILE A 143 3.68 16.90 9.87
CA ILE A 143 4.35 15.63 9.55
C ILE A 143 4.15 14.62 10.67
N GLU A 144 4.38 15.03 11.93
CA GLU A 144 4.22 14.15 13.08
C GLU A 144 2.78 13.59 13.17
N GLU A 145 1.77 14.44 13.03
CA GLU A 145 0.37 14.02 13.10
C GLU A 145 -0.09 13.18 11.90
N ALA A 146 0.47 13.42 10.70
CA ALA A 146 0.22 12.61 9.52
C ALA A 146 0.84 11.20 9.69
N HIS A 147 2.08 11.13 10.15
CA HIS A 147 2.80 9.87 10.36
C HIS A 147 2.21 9.02 11.49
N LYS A 148 1.70 9.65 12.57
CA LYS A 148 0.92 8.94 13.61
C LYS A 148 -0.28 8.19 13.04
N ARG A 149 -0.85 8.69 11.94
CA ARG A 149 -1.96 8.10 11.20
C ARG A 149 -1.52 7.24 10.01
N ASN A 150 -0.20 7.06 9.85
CA ASN A 150 0.42 6.37 8.74
C ASN A 150 0.03 6.92 7.36
N LEU A 151 -0.14 8.24 7.25
CA LEU A 151 -0.31 8.95 5.99
C LEU A 151 1.05 9.41 5.48
N GLU A 152 1.31 9.26 4.18
CA GLU A 152 2.44 9.96 3.56
C GLU A 152 2.21 11.47 3.57
N PHE A 153 3.28 12.22 3.84
CA PHE A 153 3.26 13.68 3.81
C PHE A 153 4.07 14.20 2.62
N HIS A 154 3.38 14.78 1.64
CA HIS A 154 3.98 15.42 0.47
C HIS A 154 3.96 16.93 0.66
N ALA A 155 5.14 17.55 0.84
CA ALA A 155 5.28 18.99 1.01
C ALA A 155 5.12 19.71 -0.33
N TRP A 156 4.06 20.50 -0.45
CA TRP A 156 3.69 21.21 -1.67
C TRP A 156 4.19 22.66 -1.65
N PHE A 157 4.92 23.03 -2.71
CA PHE A 157 5.42 24.37 -2.94
C PHE A 157 4.81 24.96 -4.20
N ASN A 158 4.50 26.26 -4.14
CA ASN A 158 4.48 27.07 -5.33
C ASN A 158 5.91 27.58 -5.59
N PRO A 159 6.53 27.26 -6.74
CA PRO A 159 7.94 27.57 -6.96
C PRO A 159 8.18 29.07 -7.10
N TYR A 160 7.39 29.77 -7.92
CA TYR A 160 7.72 31.12 -8.38
C TYR A 160 6.87 32.24 -7.78
N ARG A 161 5.68 31.96 -7.23
CA ARG A 161 4.80 33.01 -6.72
C ARG A 161 5.42 33.72 -5.52
N ILE A 162 5.38 35.05 -5.53
CA ILE A 162 5.74 35.94 -4.41
C ILE A 162 4.47 36.52 -3.78
N SER A 163 3.43 36.79 -4.57
CA SER A 163 2.15 37.28 -4.07
C SER A 163 0.96 36.82 -4.89
N THR A 164 -0.23 36.86 -4.32
CA THR A 164 -1.49 36.57 -5.02
C THR A 164 -2.09 37.77 -5.76
N ASN A 165 -1.53 38.97 -5.57
CA ASN A 165 -1.95 40.21 -6.23
C ASN A 165 -0.85 41.29 -6.17
N THR A 166 -1.00 42.38 -6.91
CA THR A 166 -0.08 43.52 -6.96
C THR A 166 -0.63 44.79 -6.28
N ASN A 167 -1.61 44.67 -5.37
CA ASN A 167 -2.16 45.85 -4.70
C ASN A 167 -1.17 46.48 -3.70
N GLU A 168 -1.33 47.78 -3.44
CA GLU A 168 -0.39 48.57 -2.64
C GLU A 168 -0.18 47.99 -1.22
N THR A 169 -1.24 47.53 -0.56
CA THR A 169 -1.13 46.90 0.77
C THR A 169 -0.29 45.62 0.74
N THR A 170 -0.42 44.82 -0.32
CA THR A 170 0.40 43.61 -0.50
C THR A 170 1.86 44.01 -0.73
N LEU A 171 2.14 44.96 -1.62
CA LEU A 171 3.51 45.44 -1.88
C LEU A 171 4.19 45.96 -0.60
N GLN A 172 3.48 46.80 0.17
CA GLN A 172 3.99 47.31 1.45
C GLN A 172 4.28 46.18 2.45
N SER A 173 3.43 45.14 2.49
CA SER A 173 3.64 43.99 3.38
C SER A 173 4.86 43.12 3.04
N LEU A 174 5.36 43.21 1.81
CA LEU A 174 6.53 42.47 1.33
C LEU A 174 7.85 43.20 1.62
N ASP A 175 7.83 44.46 2.06
CA ASP A 175 9.04 45.24 2.39
C ASP A 175 9.57 44.92 3.81
N ILE A 176 9.99 43.66 3.98
CA ILE A 176 10.59 43.14 5.22
C ILE A 176 11.83 42.31 4.88
N ASP A 177 12.69 42.09 5.87
CA ASP A 177 13.88 41.25 5.70
C ASP A 177 13.49 39.80 5.34
N LYS A 178 14.36 39.09 4.62
CA LYS A 178 14.14 37.78 3.97
C LYS A 178 13.11 37.75 2.85
N SER A 179 12.33 38.81 2.65
CA SER A 179 11.40 38.88 1.52
C SER A 179 12.19 39.04 0.23
N VAL A 180 12.03 38.10 -0.70
CA VAL A 180 12.69 38.16 -2.02
C VAL A 180 12.30 39.43 -2.80
N TYR A 181 11.11 39.98 -2.53
CA TYR A 181 10.68 41.26 -3.09
C TYR A 181 11.57 42.44 -2.68
N LYS A 182 12.07 42.43 -1.43
CA LYS A 182 12.93 43.48 -0.89
C LYS A 182 14.40 43.22 -1.20
N GLU A 183 14.85 41.98 -1.03
CA GLU A 183 16.27 41.64 -1.10
C GLU A 183 16.79 41.43 -2.52
N GLN A 184 15.92 40.99 -3.44
CA GLN A 184 16.28 40.67 -4.83
C GLN A 184 15.25 41.26 -5.81
N PRO A 185 15.04 42.60 -5.80
CA PRO A 185 14.01 43.24 -6.61
C PRO A 185 14.19 42.99 -8.13
N GLU A 186 15.42 42.73 -8.58
CA GLU A 186 15.71 42.44 -9.98
C GLU A 186 15.26 41.04 -10.43
N TRP A 187 14.91 40.15 -9.49
CA TRP A 187 14.33 38.84 -9.80
C TRP A 187 12.81 38.90 -9.95
N VAL A 188 12.18 39.97 -9.49
CA VAL A 188 10.73 40.07 -9.43
C VAL A 188 10.16 40.52 -10.77
N ARG A 189 9.10 39.85 -11.22
CA ARG A 189 8.28 40.21 -12.38
C ARG A 189 6.80 40.15 -12.03
N THR A 190 5.96 40.57 -12.96
CA THR A 190 4.50 40.50 -12.81
C THR A 190 3.93 39.49 -13.80
N ALA A 191 3.01 38.64 -13.37
CA ALA A 191 2.28 37.73 -14.24
C ALA A 191 0.86 37.50 -13.70
N MET A 192 -0.16 37.72 -14.52
CA MET A 192 -1.58 37.68 -14.15
C MET A 192 -1.89 38.54 -12.91
N SER A 193 -1.37 39.78 -12.87
CA SER A 193 -1.51 40.71 -11.75
C SER A 193 -0.99 40.15 -10.41
N ARG A 194 0.03 39.29 -10.46
CA ARG A 194 0.73 38.70 -9.30
C ARG A 194 2.21 38.96 -9.41
N LEU A 195 2.90 39.06 -8.29
CA LEU A 195 4.36 39.05 -8.29
C LEU A 195 4.88 37.62 -8.37
N VAL A 196 5.84 37.40 -9.25
CA VAL A 196 6.52 36.12 -9.47
C VAL A 196 8.02 36.33 -9.59
N ILE A 197 8.78 35.29 -9.28
CA ILE A 197 10.20 35.21 -9.60
C ILE A 197 10.38 34.94 -11.08
N ASP A 198 11.35 35.59 -11.73
CA ASP A 198 11.83 35.30 -13.07
C ASP A 198 12.70 34.03 -13.07
N PRO A 199 12.20 32.88 -13.57
CA PRO A 199 12.96 31.64 -13.58
C PRO A 199 14.10 31.65 -14.61
N GLY A 200 14.19 32.68 -15.45
CA GLY A 200 15.29 32.87 -16.39
C GLY A 200 16.62 33.22 -15.73
N ILE A 201 16.57 33.74 -14.50
CA ILE A 201 17.74 34.11 -13.71
C ILE A 201 18.25 32.87 -12.97
N PRO A 202 19.49 32.40 -13.22
CA PRO A 202 20.02 31.20 -12.57
C PRO A 202 20.00 31.24 -11.04
N GLN A 203 20.37 32.38 -10.44
CA GLN A 203 20.36 32.58 -8.99
C GLN A 203 18.95 32.52 -8.40
N ALA A 204 17.93 32.94 -9.16
CA ALA A 204 16.56 32.89 -8.73
C ALA A 204 16.01 31.45 -8.75
N ARG A 205 16.43 30.62 -9.72
CA ARG A 205 16.14 29.17 -9.71
C ARG A 205 16.82 28.47 -8.55
N GLU A 206 18.08 28.79 -8.29
CA GLU A 206 18.84 28.28 -7.15
C GLU A 206 18.13 28.60 -5.82
N TRP A 207 17.61 29.82 -5.65
CA TRP A 207 16.83 30.19 -4.48
C TRP A 207 15.55 29.35 -4.31
N VAL A 208 14.87 28.98 -5.40
CA VAL A 208 13.73 28.04 -5.34
C VAL A 208 14.19 26.66 -4.88
N MET A 209 15.31 26.15 -5.40
CA MET A 209 15.87 24.86 -4.98
C MET A 209 16.23 24.86 -3.49
N GLN A 210 16.91 25.90 -3.02
CA GLN A 210 17.32 26.03 -1.62
C GLN A 210 16.12 26.00 -0.66
N ARG A 211 15.00 26.64 -1.00
CA ARG A 211 13.76 26.57 -0.20
C ARG A 211 13.21 25.15 -0.08
N VAL A 212 13.22 24.40 -1.18
CA VAL A 212 12.78 23.00 -1.17
C VAL A 212 13.75 22.15 -0.37
N MET A 213 15.06 22.34 -0.58
CA MET A 213 16.10 21.56 0.08
C MET A 213 16.21 21.87 1.57
N GLU A 214 15.87 23.08 2.04
CA GLU A 214 15.72 23.37 3.47
C GLU A 214 14.68 22.44 4.12
N VAL A 215 13.55 22.21 3.44
CA VAL A 215 12.54 21.27 3.92
C VAL A 215 13.02 19.82 3.82
N VAL A 216 13.62 19.42 2.70
CA VAL A 216 14.14 18.07 2.52
C VAL A 216 15.20 17.75 3.57
N ASN A 217 16.07 18.69 3.93
CA ASN A 217 17.12 18.47 4.91
C ASN A 217 16.57 18.39 6.34
N ASN A 218 15.65 19.29 6.70
CA ASN A 218 15.26 19.50 8.09
C ASN A 218 14.04 18.68 8.53
N TYR A 219 13.23 18.17 7.60
CA TYR A 219 11.95 17.52 7.90
C TYR A 219 11.84 16.09 7.37
N ASP A 220 11.02 15.28 8.03
CA ASP A 220 10.79 13.87 7.65
C ASP A 220 9.68 13.70 6.60
N VAL A 221 9.77 14.43 5.49
CA VAL A 221 8.79 14.34 4.39
C VAL A 221 8.90 13.02 3.62
N ASP A 222 7.78 12.57 3.03
CA ASP A 222 7.73 11.40 2.13
C ASP A 222 7.80 11.82 0.65
N GLY A 223 7.42 13.07 0.36
CA GLY A 223 7.54 13.64 -0.98
C GLY A 223 7.58 15.16 -1.03
N ILE A 224 8.02 15.67 -2.16
CA ILE A 224 7.95 17.06 -2.60
C ILE A 224 6.96 17.12 -3.76
N HIS A 225 6.12 18.16 -3.75
CA HIS A 225 5.08 18.38 -4.74
C HIS A 225 5.11 19.81 -5.29
N PHE A 226 5.12 19.97 -6.61
CA PHE A 226 4.77 21.26 -7.24
C PHE A 226 3.39 21.18 -7.89
N ASP A 227 2.63 22.27 -7.88
CA ASP A 227 1.38 22.40 -8.62
C ASP A 227 1.62 22.93 -10.05
N ASP A 228 0.64 23.63 -10.64
CA ASP A 228 0.59 23.97 -12.06
C ASP A 228 1.11 25.38 -12.40
N TYR A 229 1.60 26.14 -11.42
CA TYR A 229 2.08 27.51 -11.63
C TYR A 229 3.58 27.54 -11.94
N PHE A 230 3.89 27.74 -13.23
CA PHE A 230 5.22 28.06 -13.71
C PHE A 230 5.22 29.49 -14.28
N TYR A 231 5.59 29.68 -15.56
CA TYR A 231 5.59 30.98 -16.24
C TYR A 231 4.18 31.47 -16.62
N TYR A 232 3.17 31.34 -15.75
CA TYR A 232 1.76 31.55 -16.09
C TYR A 232 1.50 32.97 -16.63
N GLU A 233 1.51 33.14 -17.96
CA GLU A 233 1.30 34.41 -18.65
C GLU A 233 -0.11 34.47 -19.23
N SER A 234 -0.86 35.55 -18.97
CA SER A 234 -2.22 35.69 -19.52
C SER A 234 -2.39 36.71 -20.64
N TYR A 235 -1.38 37.51 -20.94
CA TYR A 235 -1.31 38.31 -22.17
C TYR A 235 0.17 38.49 -22.51
N MET A 236 0.52 38.33 -23.79
CA MET A 236 1.92 38.47 -24.23
C MET A 236 2.54 39.74 -23.63
N GLY A 237 3.64 39.55 -22.89
CA GLY A 237 4.50 40.62 -22.41
C GLY A 237 4.39 40.99 -20.94
N GLU A 238 3.45 40.48 -20.13
CA GLU A 238 3.33 40.91 -18.72
C GLU A 238 4.57 40.59 -17.86
N LEU A 239 5.23 39.45 -18.14
CA LEU A 239 6.44 39.05 -17.43
C LEU A 239 7.66 39.93 -17.77
N GLU A 240 7.68 40.58 -18.94
CA GLU A 240 8.76 41.48 -19.39
C GLU A 240 10.19 40.93 -19.20
N ASP A 241 10.42 39.63 -19.43
CA ASP A 241 11.71 38.93 -19.23
C ASP A 241 12.64 38.95 -20.46
N GLN A 242 12.40 39.85 -21.41
CA GLN A 242 13.21 39.96 -22.63
C GLN A 242 14.66 40.36 -22.33
N ASP A 243 14.88 41.17 -21.31
CA ASP A 243 16.20 41.55 -20.83
C ASP A 243 16.93 40.35 -20.22
N THR A 244 16.22 39.55 -19.41
CA THR A 244 16.72 38.29 -18.85
C THR A 244 17.08 37.31 -19.96
N PHE A 245 16.22 37.15 -20.97
CA PHE A 245 16.50 36.33 -22.15
C PHE A 245 17.78 36.79 -22.84
N LEU A 246 17.92 38.09 -23.17
CA LEU A 246 19.12 38.60 -23.84
C LEU A 246 20.40 38.44 -23.00
N LYS A 247 20.27 38.51 -21.67
CA LYS A 247 21.41 38.39 -20.75
C LYS A 247 21.87 36.94 -20.56
N TYR A 248 20.94 36.00 -20.44
CA TYR A 248 21.23 34.61 -20.04
C TYR A 248 21.08 33.58 -21.17
N ASN A 249 20.57 33.96 -22.35
CA ASN A 249 20.63 33.13 -23.54
C ASN A 249 21.93 33.41 -24.32
N SER A 250 22.86 32.45 -24.30
CA SER A 250 24.14 32.46 -25.03
C SER A 250 24.01 32.31 -26.56
N GLY A 251 22.79 32.44 -27.10
CA GLY A 251 22.46 32.19 -28.51
C GLY A 251 22.00 30.76 -28.81
N GLU A 252 21.81 29.94 -27.77
CA GLU A 252 21.35 28.54 -27.89
C GLU A 252 19.86 28.44 -28.30
N PHE A 253 19.04 29.40 -27.87
CA PHE A 253 17.60 29.41 -28.18
C PHE A 253 17.26 30.52 -29.16
N SER A 254 16.59 30.16 -30.25
CA SER A 254 16.11 31.10 -31.27
C SER A 254 14.80 31.79 -30.89
N ASN A 255 14.05 31.25 -29.92
CA ASN A 255 12.82 31.83 -29.40
C ASN A 255 12.78 31.77 -27.87
N ILE A 256 12.16 32.80 -27.27
CA ILE A 256 12.09 32.93 -25.81
C ILE A 256 11.26 31.81 -25.15
N GLY A 257 10.26 31.26 -25.86
CA GLY A 257 9.42 30.20 -25.32
C GLY A 257 10.18 28.91 -25.03
N ASP A 258 11.05 28.47 -25.95
CA ASP A 258 11.92 27.31 -25.73
C ASP A 258 12.92 27.54 -24.60
N TRP A 259 13.46 28.77 -24.51
CA TRP A 259 14.34 29.14 -23.40
C TRP A 259 13.62 29.11 -22.04
N ARG A 260 12.39 29.63 -21.95
CA ARG A 260 11.56 29.55 -20.72
C ARG A 260 11.25 28.11 -20.32
N ARG A 261 10.92 27.25 -21.30
CA ARG A 261 10.75 25.80 -21.08
C ARG A 261 12.02 25.17 -20.55
N ASN A 262 13.18 25.53 -21.11
CA ASN A 262 14.46 25.04 -20.65
C ASN A 262 14.80 25.49 -19.22
N ASN A 263 14.49 26.73 -18.84
CA ASN A 263 14.73 27.21 -17.48
C ASN A 263 13.94 26.39 -16.44
N THR A 264 12.67 26.09 -16.72
CA THR A 264 11.86 25.22 -15.85
C THR A 264 12.38 23.78 -15.87
N TYR A 265 12.79 23.27 -17.04
CA TYR A 265 13.40 21.94 -17.15
C TYR A 265 14.67 21.82 -16.28
N LEU A 266 15.54 22.83 -16.29
CA LEU A 266 16.75 22.86 -15.45
C LEU A 266 16.37 22.80 -13.97
N LEU A 267 15.44 23.64 -13.51
CA LEU A 267 14.96 23.60 -12.13
C LEU A 267 14.47 22.19 -11.73
N VAL A 268 13.59 21.59 -12.54
CA VAL A 268 13.00 20.27 -12.22
C VAL A 268 14.09 19.20 -12.20
N LYS A 269 14.99 19.20 -13.17
CA LYS A 269 16.07 18.21 -13.28
C LYS A 269 17.08 18.32 -12.15
N GLU A 270 17.55 19.53 -11.87
CA GLU A 270 18.56 19.79 -10.83
C GLU A 270 17.99 19.47 -9.45
N LEU A 271 16.77 19.94 -9.16
CA LEU A 271 16.09 19.65 -7.90
C LEU A 271 15.82 18.15 -7.71
N SER A 272 15.37 17.45 -8.75
CA SER A 272 15.15 16.01 -8.70
C SER A 272 16.42 15.24 -8.33
N ASN A 273 17.53 15.57 -8.98
CA ASN A 273 18.83 14.97 -8.68
C ASN A 273 19.27 15.26 -7.23
N GLU A 274 19.08 16.49 -6.77
CA GLU A 274 19.48 16.89 -5.43
C GLU A 274 18.65 16.18 -4.34
N ILE A 275 17.32 16.11 -4.51
CA ILE A 275 16.41 15.34 -3.64
C ILE A 275 16.84 13.88 -3.59
N ALA A 276 17.01 13.24 -4.76
CA ALA A 276 17.37 11.83 -4.86
C ALA A 276 18.72 11.52 -4.21
N SER A 277 19.70 12.43 -4.32
CA SER A 277 21.01 12.27 -3.68
C SER A 277 20.99 12.47 -2.17
N THR A 278 20.07 13.30 -1.67
CA THR A 278 19.98 13.68 -0.25
C THR A 278 19.13 12.69 0.55
N LYS A 279 17.93 12.38 0.08
CA LYS A 279 17.01 11.41 0.70
C LYS A 279 16.36 10.56 -0.40
N PRO A 280 16.97 9.41 -0.77
CA PRO A 280 16.54 8.61 -1.93
C PRO A 280 15.08 8.11 -1.90
N TRP A 281 14.47 8.03 -0.71
CA TRP A 281 13.07 7.64 -0.55
C TRP A 281 12.08 8.79 -0.78
N VAL A 282 12.52 10.05 -0.75
CA VAL A 282 11.65 11.21 -0.97
C VAL A 282 11.27 11.25 -2.44
N LYS A 283 9.96 11.27 -2.69
CA LYS A 283 9.37 11.30 -4.03
C LYS A 283 9.28 12.74 -4.51
N PHE A 284 9.65 13.05 -5.74
CA PHE A 284 9.41 14.35 -6.35
C PHE A 284 8.35 14.23 -7.45
N GLY A 285 7.27 15.00 -7.35
CA GLY A 285 6.27 15.01 -8.41
C GLY A 285 5.55 16.33 -8.59
N ILE A 286 4.83 16.41 -9.70
CA ILE A 286 4.28 17.67 -10.20
C ILE A 286 2.83 17.46 -10.66
N SER A 287 1.95 18.39 -10.32
CA SER A 287 0.53 18.43 -10.74
C SER A 287 0.29 19.54 -11.77
N PRO A 288 0.54 19.29 -13.07
CA PRO A 288 0.34 20.30 -14.09
C PRO A 288 -1.13 20.43 -14.51
N SER A 289 -1.43 21.45 -15.32
CA SER A 289 -2.71 21.52 -16.04
C SER A 289 -2.96 20.25 -16.86
N GLY A 290 -4.21 19.78 -16.92
CA GLY A 290 -4.56 18.48 -17.52
C GLY A 290 -4.21 18.33 -19.00
N VAL A 291 -4.14 19.41 -19.78
CA VAL A 291 -3.77 19.35 -21.21
C VAL A 291 -2.36 19.90 -21.41
N TRP A 292 -1.42 19.03 -21.80
CA TRP A 292 -0.04 19.42 -22.13
C TRP A 292 0.01 20.32 -23.37
N GLY A 293 -0.53 19.86 -24.49
CA GLY A 293 -0.58 20.56 -25.77
C GLY A 293 -1.75 20.03 -26.60
N ASN A 294 -2.43 20.91 -27.35
CA ASN A 294 -3.51 20.50 -28.25
C ASN A 294 -2.95 20.13 -29.63
N LYS A 295 -3.38 19.01 -30.19
CA LYS A 295 -2.98 18.61 -31.55
C LYS A 295 -3.38 19.64 -32.62
N LYS A 296 -4.54 20.28 -32.45
CA LYS A 296 -5.03 21.33 -33.36
C LYS A 296 -4.16 22.60 -33.37
N ASP A 297 -3.38 22.84 -32.32
CA ASP A 297 -2.57 24.06 -32.14
C ASP A 297 -1.12 23.86 -32.62
N GLY A 298 -0.83 22.76 -33.34
CA GLY A 298 0.49 22.49 -33.89
C GLY A 298 1.38 21.61 -33.02
N HIS A 299 0.85 21.01 -31.95
CA HIS A 299 1.56 20.02 -31.12
C HIS A 299 1.22 18.60 -31.61
N PRO A 300 1.98 18.00 -32.57
CA PRO A 300 1.60 16.72 -33.19
C PRO A 300 1.45 15.56 -32.19
N ASP A 301 2.22 15.59 -31.11
CA ASP A 301 2.19 14.62 -30.01
C ASP A 301 1.16 14.95 -28.93
N GLY A 302 0.39 16.03 -29.11
CA GLY A 302 -0.60 16.51 -28.15
C GLY A 302 -1.86 15.66 -28.12
N SER A 303 -2.68 15.88 -27.09
CA SER A 303 -3.99 15.24 -26.98
C SER A 303 -4.93 15.74 -28.08
N ASN A 304 -5.93 14.91 -28.45
CA ASN A 304 -6.98 15.31 -29.39
C ASN A 304 -8.02 16.20 -28.69
N THR A 305 -7.55 17.33 -28.20
CA THR A 305 -8.32 18.30 -27.43
C THR A 305 -8.32 19.63 -28.13
N SER A 306 -9.29 20.45 -27.74
CA SER A 306 -9.43 21.83 -28.16
C SER A 306 -9.52 22.76 -26.94
N ALA A 307 -8.80 22.44 -25.86
CA ALA A 307 -8.72 23.27 -24.67
C ALA A 307 -8.28 24.70 -25.04
N GLY A 308 -8.41 25.64 -24.10
CA GLY A 308 -7.77 26.95 -24.24
C GLY A 308 -6.25 26.83 -24.35
N VAL A 309 -5.51 27.88 -23.98
CA VAL A 309 -4.03 27.82 -24.04
C VAL A 309 -3.51 26.69 -23.14
N PRO A 310 -2.86 25.65 -23.70
CA PRO A 310 -2.48 24.45 -22.95
C PRO A 310 -1.19 24.68 -22.14
N ASN A 311 -0.81 23.72 -21.30
CA ASN A 311 0.27 23.86 -20.33
C ASN A 311 1.63 24.20 -20.96
N TYR A 312 1.97 23.57 -22.09
CA TYR A 312 3.22 23.76 -22.81
C TYR A 312 3.42 25.21 -23.28
N ASP A 313 2.32 25.86 -23.67
CA ASP A 313 2.34 27.22 -24.22
C ASP A 313 2.14 28.29 -23.14
N ARG A 314 1.21 28.06 -22.19
CA ARG A 314 0.85 29.06 -21.18
C ARG A 314 1.82 29.10 -20.01
N SER A 315 2.23 27.94 -19.54
CA SER A 315 3.07 27.80 -18.34
C SER A 315 4.54 27.60 -18.70
N PHE A 316 4.86 27.45 -20.00
CA PHE A 316 6.18 27.07 -20.49
C PHE A 316 6.75 25.86 -19.72
N ALA A 317 5.90 24.86 -19.50
CA ALA A 317 6.20 23.66 -18.74
C ALA A 317 6.00 22.43 -19.64
N ASP A 318 7.12 21.90 -20.16
CA ASP A 318 7.12 20.71 -21.02
C ASP A 318 7.05 19.41 -20.19
N THR A 319 5.88 19.19 -19.60
CA THR A 319 5.63 18.08 -18.68
C THR A 319 5.72 16.70 -19.34
N LYS A 320 5.48 16.62 -20.66
CA LYS A 320 5.70 15.40 -21.44
C LYS A 320 7.18 15.02 -21.43
N LYS A 321 8.08 15.98 -21.69
CA LYS A 321 9.53 15.76 -21.64
C LYS A 321 10.00 15.32 -20.26
N TRP A 322 9.42 15.86 -19.19
CA TRP A 322 9.80 15.46 -17.83
C TRP A 322 9.48 14.00 -17.52
N VAL A 323 8.36 13.50 -18.07
CA VAL A 323 7.98 12.09 -17.99
C VAL A 323 8.87 11.23 -18.89
N GLU A 324 9.08 11.65 -20.13
CA GLU A 324 9.86 10.88 -21.11
C GLU A 324 11.32 10.70 -20.71
N GLU A 325 11.90 11.70 -20.01
CA GLU A 325 13.25 11.65 -19.46
C GLU A 325 13.31 11.16 -18.00
N GLU A 326 12.18 10.78 -17.40
CA GLU A 326 12.08 10.22 -16.04
C GLU A 326 12.73 11.10 -14.95
N ILE A 327 12.62 12.43 -15.08
CA ILE A 327 13.22 13.38 -14.12
C ILE A 327 12.31 13.71 -12.93
N ILE A 328 11.14 13.08 -12.85
CA ILE A 328 10.19 13.16 -11.73
C ILE A 328 9.72 11.75 -11.39
N ASP A 329 9.38 11.49 -10.13
CA ASP A 329 8.90 10.18 -9.69
C ASP A 329 7.41 9.96 -9.96
N TYR A 330 6.63 11.04 -10.00
CA TYR A 330 5.22 10.99 -10.38
C TYR A 330 4.74 12.27 -11.04
N ILE A 331 3.70 12.13 -11.85
CA ILE A 331 2.94 13.23 -12.44
C ILE A 331 1.47 13.13 -12.07
N ALA A 332 0.85 14.27 -11.77
CA ALA A 332 -0.51 14.37 -11.27
C ALA A 332 -1.38 15.34 -12.09
N PRO A 333 -1.62 15.11 -13.40
CA PRO A 333 -2.36 16.05 -14.24
C PRO A 333 -3.75 16.37 -13.67
N GLN A 334 -4.06 17.67 -13.66
CA GLN A 334 -5.33 18.23 -13.19
C GLN A 334 -6.42 18.03 -14.25
N VAL A 335 -6.97 16.81 -14.34
CA VAL A 335 -8.03 16.47 -15.31
C VAL A 335 -9.40 16.90 -14.77
N TYR A 336 -9.58 18.21 -14.64
CA TYR A 336 -10.76 18.81 -14.05
C TYR A 336 -11.91 18.98 -15.06
N PHE A 337 -12.18 17.94 -15.85
CA PHE A 337 -13.17 17.95 -16.92
C PHE A 337 -14.14 16.79 -16.73
N SER A 338 -15.35 16.89 -17.27
CA SER A 338 -16.25 15.74 -17.38
C SER A 338 -15.92 14.93 -18.64
N PHE A 339 -16.43 13.71 -18.75
CA PHE A 339 -16.45 12.97 -20.01
C PHE A 339 -17.18 13.74 -21.12
N GLY A 340 -18.16 14.57 -20.75
CA GLY A 340 -18.93 15.41 -21.66
C GLY A 340 -18.32 16.75 -22.00
N ASN A 341 -17.14 17.08 -21.48
CA ASN A 341 -16.48 18.32 -21.84
C ASN A 341 -16.09 18.32 -23.32
N THR A 342 -16.64 19.23 -24.12
CA THR A 342 -16.43 19.25 -25.56
C THR A 342 -15.02 19.68 -25.98
N SER A 343 -14.28 20.37 -25.11
CA SER A 343 -12.94 20.87 -25.41
C SER A 343 -11.83 19.97 -24.89
N ALA A 344 -12.05 19.31 -23.75
CA ALA A 344 -11.10 18.41 -23.13
C ALA A 344 -11.84 17.24 -22.45
N PRO A 345 -12.40 16.29 -23.22
CA PRO A 345 -13.12 15.15 -22.65
C PRO A 345 -12.21 14.38 -21.68
N TYR A 346 -12.73 14.05 -20.49
CA TYR A 346 -11.95 13.36 -19.46
C TYR A 346 -11.22 12.11 -19.97
N GLY A 347 -11.93 11.24 -20.70
CA GLY A 347 -11.38 9.99 -21.24
C GLY A 347 -10.26 10.18 -22.27
N GLU A 348 -10.32 11.25 -23.07
CA GLU A 348 -9.26 11.60 -24.02
C GLU A 348 -7.99 12.05 -23.28
N VAL A 349 -8.14 13.00 -22.36
CA VAL A 349 -7.01 13.55 -21.59
C VAL A 349 -6.32 12.47 -20.75
N THR A 350 -7.11 11.67 -20.02
CA THR A 350 -6.56 10.58 -19.19
C THR A 350 -5.94 9.46 -20.02
N SER A 351 -6.52 9.09 -21.17
CA SER A 351 -5.89 8.13 -22.09
C SER A 351 -4.58 8.64 -22.65
N TRP A 352 -4.51 9.92 -23.00
CA TRP A 352 -3.28 10.53 -23.48
C TRP A 352 -2.16 10.45 -22.44
N TRP A 353 -2.45 10.84 -21.18
CA TRP A 353 -1.47 10.70 -20.09
C TRP A 353 -1.05 9.25 -19.82
N SER A 354 -2.01 8.32 -19.89
CA SER A 354 -1.71 6.88 -19.75
C SER A 354 -0.79 6.39 -20.87
N ASN A 355 -0.87 6.96 -22.07
CA ASN A 355 0.05 6.62 -23.16
C ASN A 355 1.44 7.24 -22.96
N VAL A 356 1.51 8.48 -22.46
CA VAL A 356 2.79 9.17 -22.20
C VAL A 356 3.61 8.45 -21.13
N ILE A 357 2.95 7.93 -20.09
CA ILE A 357 3.60 7.26 -18.96
C ILE A 357 3.93 5.78 -19.23
N ARG A 358 3.41 5.20 -20.32
CA ARG A 358 3.58 3.78 -20.60
C ARG A 358 5.06 3.43 -20.73
N ASP A 359 5.47 2.36 -20.04
CA ASP A 359 6.84 1.89 -19.98
C ASP A 359 7.82 2.98 -19.48
N ARG A 360 7.40 3.80 -18.51
CA ARG A 360 8.24 4.78 -17.82
C ARG A 360 8.28 4.52 -16.32
N ASN A 361 9.40 4.89 -15.70
CA ASN A 361 9.62 4.89 -14.26
C ASN A 361 9.03 6.15 -13.61
N VAL A 362 7.76 6.43 -13.90
CA VAL A 362 7.04 7.58 -13.36
C VAL A 362 5.62 7.12 -13.07
N HIS A 363 5.10 7.39 -11.87
CA HIS A 363 3.68 7.09 -11.59
C HIS A 363 2.77 8.17 -12.16
N LEU A 364 1.61 7.75 -12.68
CA LEU A 364 0.51 8.65 -13.04
C LEU A 364 -0.58 8.61 -11.97
N TYR A 365 -0.87 9.77 -11.40
CA TYR A 365 -2.03 9.99 -10.51
C TYR A 365 -2.99 10.98 -11.18
N ILE A 366 -4.30 10.78 -11.08
CA ILE A 366 -5.23 11.74 -11.69
C ILE A 366 -5.72 12.77 -10.66
N GLY A 367 -5.52 14.05 -10.96
CA GLY A 367 -6.14 15.15 -10.21
C GLY A 367 -7.64 15.22 -10.50
N GLN A 368 -8.47 15.07 -9.47
CA GLN A 368 -9.94 15.01 -9.57
C GLN A 368 -10.59 16.30 -9.06
N ALA A 369 -11.59 16.82 -9.78
CA ALA A 369 -12.22 18.11 -9.49
C ALA A 369 -13.39 18.04 -8.50
N LEU A 370 -13.18 17.48 -7.31
CA LEU A 370 -14.25 17.37 -6.29
C LEU A 370 -14.88 18.75 -5.97
N TYR A 371 -14.09 19.83 -6.04
CA TYR A 371 -14.57 21.19 -5.85
C TYR A 371 -15.62 21.67 -6.85
N LYS A 372 -15.76 21.03 -8.02
CA LYS A 372 -16.75 21.40 -9.04
C LYS A 372 -18.14 20.86 -8.77
N VAL A 373 -18.27 19.83 -7.92
CA VAL A 373 -19.56 19.20 -7.63
C VAL A 373 -20.52 20.24 -7.07
N ASN A 374 -21.63 20.46 -7.75
CA ASN A 374 -22.66 21.46 -7.43
C ASN A 374 -22.20 22.93 -7.43
N ASP A 375 -20.96 23.22 -7.86
CA ASP A 375 -20.37 24.57 -7.94
C ASP A 375 -19.84 24.88 -9.36
N ASN A 376 -20.36 24.20 -10.39
CA ASN A 376 -19.93 24.36 -11.78
C ASN A 376 -21.13 24.43 -12.75
N PHE A 377 -20.93 25.04 -13.92
CA PHE A 377 -21.95 25.13 -14.96
C PHE A 377 -22.08 23.85 -15.81
N ASP A 378 -21.05 22.99 -15.80
CA ASP A 378 -21.09 21.71 -16.49
C ASP A 378 -22.10 20.79 -15.79
N GLN A 379 -23.16 20.42 -16.51
CA GLN A 379 -24.28 19.62 -16.02
C GLN A 379 -23.86 18.25 -15.45
N TYR A 380 -22.70 17.72 -15.85
CA TYR A 380 -22.20 16.44 -15.35
C TYR A 380 -21.59 16.55 -13.95
N PHE A 381 -21.35 17.76 -13.44
CA PHE A 381 -20.97 18.01 -12.06
C PHE A 381 -22.15 18.44 -11.16
N LEU A 382 -23.39 18.34 -11.63
CA LEU A 382 -24.59 18.76 -10.88
C LEU A 382 -25.44 17.56 -10.42
N GLY A 383 -25.88 17.60 -9.15
CA GLY A 383 -26.83 16.66 -8.56
C GLY A 383 -26.42 15.19 -8.75
N GLU A 384 -27.40 14.36 -9.11
CA GLU A 384 -27.18 12.92 -9.34
C GLU A 384 -26.23 12.63 -10.50
N ASN A 385 -26.13 13.52 -11.50
CA ASN A 385 -25.18 13.36 -12.60
C ASN A 385 -23.73 13.37 -12.09
N ALA A 386 -23.44 14.16 -11.05
CA ALA A 386 -22.11 14.21 -10.44
C ALA A 386 -21.71 12.86 -9.83
N VAL A 387 -22.67 12.12 -9.27
CA VAL A 387 -22.43 10.79 -8.72
C VAL A 387 -22.11 9.80 -9.85
N GLU A 388 -22.89 9.83 -10.94
CA GLU A 388 -22.65 9.03 -12.15
C GLU A 388 -21.26 9.33 -12.75
N GLU A 389 -20.92 10.61 -12.88
CA GLU A 389 -19.68 11.10 -13.49
C GLU A 389 -18.45 10.66 -12.67
N PHE A 390 -18.40 10.98 -11.37
CA PHE A 390 -17.27 10.64 -10.52
C PHE A 390 -17.05 9.12 -10.41
N THR A 391 -18.14 8.36 -10.26
CA THR A 391 -18.05 6.90 -10.16
C THR A 391 -17.42 6.31 -11.43
N ARG A 392 -17.78 6.85 -12.60
CA ARG A 392 -17.20 6.41 -13.88
C ARG A 392 -15.76 6.85 -14.06
N GLN A 393 -15.41 8.08 -13.69
CA GLN A 393 -14.02 8.55 -13.75
C GLN A 393 -13.10 7.66 -12.93
N LEU A 394 -13.52 7.33 -11.70
CA LEU A 394 -12.73 6.46 -10.82
C LEU A 394 -12.62 5.02 -11.35
N LYS A 395 -13.70 4.46 -11.88
CA LYS A 395 -13.69 3.13 -12.53
C LYS A 395 -12.81 3.10 -13.78
N TYR A 396 -12.90 4.16 -14.58
CA TYR A 396 -12.08 4.35 -15.77
C TYR A 396 -10.59 4.40 -15.45
N ASN A 397 -10.25 5.08 -14.36
CA ASN A 397 -8.88 5.20 -13.90
C ASN A 397 -8.33 3.85 -13.43
N VAL A 398 -9.02 3.16 -12.53
CA VAL A 398 -8.48 1.95 -11.89
C VAL A 398 -8.29 0.76 -12.86
N VAL A 399 -9.03 0.71 -13.99
CA VAL A 399 -8.80 -0.34 -14.99
C VAL A 399 -7.65 -0.07 -15.94
N LYS A 400 -7.10 1.15 -15.94
CA LYS A 400 -5.89 1.47 -16.70
C LYS A 400 -4.68 1.20 -15.82
N PRO A 401 -3.84 0.19 -16.13
CA PRO A 401 -2.72 -0.19 -15.29
C PRO A 401 -1.70 0.94 -15.09
N GLU A 402 -1.66 1.90 -16.02
CA GLU A 402 -0.80 3.08 -15.92
C GLU A 402 -1.27 4.09 -14.85
N ILE A 403 -2.56 4.13 -14.51
CA ILE A 403 -3.09 5.09 -13.52
C ILE A 403 -3.07 4.43 -12.14
N MET A 404 -2.16 4.90 -11.29
CA MET A 404 -1.88 4.28 -9.99
C MET A 404 -2.51 5.01 -8.80
N GLY A 405 -3.36 6.01 -9.06
CA GLY A 405 -3.92 6.81 -7.99
C GLY A 405 -4.84 7.94 -8.40
N SER A 406 -5.43 8.58 -7.38
CA SER A 406 -6.21 9.81 -7.55
C SER A 406 -5.98 10.76 -6.39
N ILE A 407 -5.87 12.05 -6.72
CA ILE A 407 -5.69 13.14 -5.76
C ILE A 407 -6.86 14.10 -5.92
N MET A 408 -7.60 14.34 -4.84
CA MET A 408 -8.82 15.14 -4.87
C MET A 408 -8.51 16.62 -4.64
N PHE A 409 -8.89 17.48 -5.57
CA PHE A 409 -8.88 18.93 -5.38
C PHE A 409 -10.27 19.39 -4.94
N ARG A 410 -10.45 19.82 -3.69
CA ARG A 410 -9.47 19.89 -2.58
C ARG A 410 -10.11 19.47 -1.25
N PHE A 411 -9.29 19.29 -0.21
CA PHE A 411 -9.67 18.59 1.02
C PHE A 411 -10.99 19.06 1.65
N ARG A 412 -11.23 20.36 1.77
CA ARG A 412 -12.43 20.90 2.43
C ARG A 412 -13.75 20.41 1.83
N ASN A 413 -13.75 19.99 0.56
CA ASN A 413 -14.94 19.48 -0.12
C ASN A 413 -15.45 18.15 0.43
N PHE A 414 -14.62 17.38 1.16
CA PHE A 414 -15.08 16.16 1.84
C PHE A 414 -16.08 16.43 2.97
N SER A 415 -16.06 17.65 3.52
CA SER A 415 -16.97 18.07 4.60
C SER A 415 -18.07 19.03 4.13
N ASP A 416 -18.15 19.31 2.83
CA ASP A 416 -19.17 20.19 2.26
C ASP A 416 -20.52 19.44 2.18
N PRO A 417 -21.60 19.93 2.84
CA PRO A 417 -22.92 19.31 2.80
C PRO A 417 -23.45 19.09 1.37
N ASN A 418 -23.14 19.98 0.43
CA ASN A 418 -23.61 19.91 -0.95
C ASN A 418 -22.88 18.84 -1.77
N LYS A 419 -21.81 18.24 -1.24
CA LYS A 419 -20.98 17.27 -1.96
C LYS A 419 -21.07 15.85 -1.38
N GLN A 420 -21.84 15.66 -0.31
CA GLN A 420 -21.87 14.40 0.44
C GLN A 420 -22.35 13.20 -0.37
N GLN A 421 -23.24 13.37 -1.35
CA GLN A 421 -23.65 12.26 -2.24
C GLN A 421 -22.46 11.68 -3.02
N VAL A 422 -21.59 12.54 -3.57
CA VAL A 422 -20.39 12.12 -4.29
C VAL A 422 -19.35 11.56 -3.31
N VAL A 423 -19.14 12.23 -2.17
CA VAL A 423 -18.20 11.77 -1.12
C VAL A 423 -18.55 10.37 -0.61
N ASN A 424 -19.83 10.13 -0.33
CA ASN A 424 -20.31 8.81 0.10
C ASN A 424 -20.12 7.77 -1.00
N SER A 425 -20.42 8.09 -2.27
CA SER A 425 -20.17 7.17 -3.38
C SER A 425 -18.68 6.79 -3.48
N ILE A 426 -17.75 7.74 -3.31
CA ILE A 426 -16.31 7.45 -3.29
C ILE A 426 -15.97 6.48 -2.15
N LYS A 427 -16.47 6.77 -0.94
CA LYS A 427 -16.22 5.98 0.27
C LYS A 427 -16.78 4.56 0.17
N GLU A 428 -17.97 4.40 -0.42
CA GLU A 428 -18.67 3.12 -0.51
C GLU A 428 -18.22 2.26 -1.71
N ASN A 429 -17.53 2.86 -2.69
CA ASN A 429 -17.03 2.16 -3.88
C ASN A 429 -15.50 2.00 -3.86
N LEU A 430 -14.77 2.76 -4.69
CA LEU A 430 -13.33 2.54 -4.91
C LEU A 430 -12.53 2.68 -3.60
N TRP A 431 -12.98 3.50 -2.66
CA TRP A 431 -12.31 3.72 -1.38
C TRP A 431 -12.92 2.93 -0.21
N SER A 432 -13.75 1.92 -0.50
CA SER A 432 -14.38 1.06 0.52
C SER A 432 -13.38 0.18 1.29
N THR A 433 -12.33 -0.28 0.63
CA THR A 433 -11.22 -1.04 1.23
C THR A 433 -10.06 -0.11 1.58
N LYS A 434 -9.14 -0.50 2.45
CA LYS A 434 -7.84 0.21 2.57
C LYS A 434 -6.94 -0.16 1.39
N ALA A 435 -6.00 0.72 1.07
CA ALA A 435 -5.01 0.48 0.02
C ALA A 435 -3.61 0.89 0.49
N LEU A 436 -2.61 0.10 0.09
CA LEU A 436 -1.22 0.47 0.19
C LEU A 436 -0.87 1.48 -0.91
N VAL A 437 0.18 2.27 -0.69
CA VAL A 437 0.73 3.11 -1.75
C VAL A 437 1.45 2.21 -2.78
N PRO A 438 1.34 2.50 -4.09
CA PRO A 438 2.09 1.81 -5.13
C PRO A 438 3.61 1.86 -4.89
N VAL A 439 4.29 0.75 -5.16
CA VAL A 439 5.76 0.67 -5.08
C VAL A 439 6.40 1.43 -6.24
N MET A 440 7.57 2.03 -6.02
CA MET A 440 8.40 2.64 -7.07
C MET A 440 9.74 1.87 -7.17
N PRO A 441 9.79 0.70 -7.85
CA PRO A 441 10.96 -0.18 -7.81
C PRO A 441 12.27 0.49 -8.26
N TRP A 442 12.20 1.49 -9.14
CA TRP A 442 13.36 2.23 -9.62
C TRP A 442 13.99 3.17 -8.58
N LYS A 443 13.24 3.57 -7.53
CA LYS A 443 13.80 4.35 -6.40
C LYS A 443 14.57 3.46 -5.41
N GLY A 444 14.57 2.14 -5.62
CA GLY A 444 15.22 1.16 -4.77
C GLY A 444 14.37 0.79 -3.56
N GLY A 445 15.02 0.74 -2.38
CA GLY A 445 14.44 0.09 -1.21
C GLY A 445 14.45 -1.44 -1.35
N ARG A 446 13.95 -2.12 -0.33
CA ARG A 446 13.76 -3.57 -0.35
C ARG A 446 12.72 -3.94 0.68
N ALA A 447 11.99 -5.02 0.41
CA ALA A 447 11.10 -5.61 1.40
C ALA A 447 11.89 -5.84 2.71
N PRO A 448 11.42 -5.30 3.85
CA PRO A 448 12.04 -5.57 5.14
C PRO A 448 12.04 -7.07 5.47
N ASN A 449 12.82 -7.48 6.47
CA ASN A 449 12.61 -8.80 7.05
C ASN A 449 11.18 -8.92 7.60
N HIS A 450 10.57 -10.09 7.43
CA HIS A 450 9.22 -10.30 7.98
C HIS A 450 9.20 -10.26 9.51
N PRO A 451 8.11 -9.76 10.12
CA PRO A 451 7.95 -9.77 11.58
C PRO A 451 8.00 -11.18 12.17
N THR A 452 8.31 -11.29 13.46
CA THR A 452 8.33 -12.57 14.20
C THR A 452 7.59 -12.49 15.53
N GLU A 453 7.52 -13.63 16.24
CA GLU A 453 6.99 -13.72 17.62
C GLU A 453 5.56 -13.16 17.77
N GLY A 454 4.73 -13.43 16.76
CA GLY A 454 3.34 -12.97 16.73
C GLY A 454 2.49 -13.59 17.84
N LYS A 455 1.74 -12.76 18.55
CA LYS A 455 0.76 -13.21 19.56
C LYS A 455 -0.58 -12.54 19.35
N ILE A 456 -1.64 -13.27 19.67
CA ILE A 456 -3.03 -12.82 19.65
C ILE A 456 -3.65 -13.04 21.03
N GLU A 457 -4.30 -12.00 21.57
CA GLU A 457 -4.89 -12.02 22.90
C GLU A 457 -6.26 -11.34 22.88
N ALA A 458 -7.20 -11.85 23.68
CA ALA A 458 -8.45 -11.14 23.93
C ALA A 458 -8.17 -9.84 24.70
N HIS A 459 -8.85 -8.75 24.34
CA HIS A 459 -8.69 -7.45 24.96
C HIS A 459 -10.07 -6.80 25.20
N PRO A 460 -10.26 -5.97 26.24
CA PRO A 460 -11.57 -5.37 26.53
C PRO A 460 -12.19 -4.57 25.37
N ASN A 461 -11.35 -4.11 24.43
CA ASN A 461 -11.75 -3.32 23.26
C ASN A 461 -11.54 -4.08 21.94
N GLY A 462 -11.55 -5.41 21.95
CA GLY A 462 -11.44 -6.25 20.75
C GLY A 462 -10.31 -7.28 20.83
N THR A 463 -9.63 -7.53 19.72
CA THR A 463 -8.54 -8.51 19.62
C THR A 463 -7.20 -7.81 19.54
N LYS A 464 -6.29 -8.08 20.48
CA LYS A 464 -4.95 -7.51 20.50
C LYS A 464 -3.97 -8.41 19.76
N LEU A 465 -3.17 -7.79 18.89
CA LEU A 465 -2.03 -8.39 18.23
C LEU A 465 -0.74 -7.78 18.78
N SER A 466 0.30 -8.60 18.87
CA SER A 466 1.66 -8.13 19.13
C SER A 466 2.69 -8.92 18.31
N TRP A 467 3.79 -8.27 17.94
CA TRP A 467 4.87 -8.87 17.15
C TRP A 467 6.20 -8.14 17.41
N VAL A 468 7.29 -8.75 16.97
CA VAL A 468 8.65 -8.20 17.03
C VAL A 468 9.13 -7.85 15.62
N ASP A 469 9.66 -6.65 15.49
CA ASP A 469 10.31 -6.17 14.26
C ASP A 469 11.69 -6.80 14.09
N GLN A 470 12.05 -7.12 12.84
CA GLN A 470 13.33 -7.77 12.51
C GLN A 470 14.19 -6.93 11.55
N ASP A 471 13.76 -5.70 11.22
CA ASP A 471 14.50 -4.83 10.31
C ASP A 471 14.41 -3.35 10.69
N LYS A 472 15.57 -2.72 10.86
CA LYS A 472 15.67 -1.28 11.13
C LYS A 472 14.98 -0.43 10.06
N ASN A 473 14.90 -0.91 8.82
CA ASN A 473 14.31 -0.20 7.68
C ASN A 473 12.78 -0.32 7.61
N THR A 474 12.15 -1.14 8.46
CA THR A 474 10.69 -1.16 8.57
C THR A 474 10.17 0.22 8.95
N ALA A 475 9.27 0.78 8.14
CA ALA A 475 8.61 2.04 8.38
C ALA A 475 7.22 1.85 9.01
N TYR A 476 6.48 0.83 8.56
CA TYR A 476 5.12 0.53 9.03
C TYR A 476 4.75 -0.92 8.74
N TYR A 477 3.58 -1.34 9.20
CA TYR A 477 3.06 -2.70 9.03
C TYR A 477 1.71 -2.70 8.30
N GLY A 478 1.47 -3.70 7.46
CA GLY A 478 0.16 -4.05 6.93
C GLY A 478 -0.47 -5.14 7.80
N ILE A 479 -1.74 -4.97 8.17
CA ILE A 479 -2.47 -5.91 9.03
C ILE A 479 -3.71 -6.41 8.30
N TYR A 480 -3.74 -7.72 8.06
CA TYR A 480 -4.83 -8.38 7.36
C TYR A 480 -5.62 -9.28 8.32
N ARG A 481 -6.95 -9.20 8.27
CA ARG A 481 -7.85 -10.12 9.00
C ARG A 481 -8.39 -11.17 8.06
N ILE A 482 -8.15 -12.43 8.37
CA ILE A 482 -8.57 -13.59 7.58
C ILE A 482 -9.50 -14.46 8.42
N GLU A 483 -10.74 -14.64 7.97
CA GLU A 483 -11.66 -15.58 8.61
C GLU A 483 -11.08 -17.00 8.57
N LYS A 484 -11.24 -17.74 9.67
CA LYS A 484 -10.69 -19.09 9.80
C LYS A 484 -11.22 -20.02 8.72
N GLY A 485 -10.31 -20.77 8.09
CA GLY A 485 -10.62 -21.67 6.99
C GLY A 485 -10.45 -21.04 5.60
N ASN A 486 -10.34 -19.72 5.50
CA ASN A 486 -10.02 -19.06 4.24
C ASN A 486 -8.53 -19.17 3.90
N ARG A 487 -8.24 -19.20 2.60
CA ARG A 487 -6.87 -19.13 2.10
C ARG A 487 -6.25 -17.77 2.45
N ILE A 488 -4.99 -17.81 2.89
CA ILE A 488 -4.17 -16.62 3.07
C ILE A 488 -3.55 -16.28 1.71
N ASP A 489 -3.86 -15.09 1.22
CA ASP A 489 -3.27 -14.49 0.03
C ASP A 489 -3.15 -12.99 0.30
N ILE A 490 -1.91 -12.51 0.35
CA ILE A 490 -1.60 -11.10 0.51
C ILE A 490 -1.17 -10.46 -0.81
N ASP A 491 -0.89 -11.23 -1.86
CA ASP A 491 -0.28 -10.68 -3.07
C ASP A 491 -1.32 -10.19 -4.10
N SER A 492 -2.53 -10.76 -4.08
CA SER A 492 -3.61 -10.34 -4.98
C SER A 492 -4.26 -9.02 -4.56
N ASP A 493 -4.91 -8.37 -5.52
CA ASP A 493 -5.72 -7.17 -5.26
C ASP A 493 -6.88 -7.43 -4.27
N GLU A 494 -7.45 -8.63 -4.28
CA GLU A 494 -8.50 -9.07 -3.34
C GLU A 494 -8.06 -9.00 -1.87
N SER A 495 -6.75 -9.05 -1.60
CA SER A 495 -6.21 -8.88 -0.24
C SER A 495 -6.55 -7.51 0.36
N ALA A 496 -6.88 -6.49 -0.45
CA ALA A 496 -7.30 -5.17 0.03
C ALA A 496 -8.55 -5.25 0.93
N VAL A 497 -9.48 -6.16 0.64
CA VAL A 497 -10.68 -6.40 1.47
C VAL A 497 -10.31 -6.92 2.86
N LYS A 498 -9.15 -7.57 2.97
CA LYS A 498 -8.65 -8.13 4.22
C LYS A 498 -7.73 -7.18 4.95
N LEU A 499 -7.17 -6.15 4.29
CA LEU A 499 -6.33 -5.12 4.91
C LEU A 499 -7.17 -4.22 5.82
N ILE A 500 -7.10 -4.47 7.13
CA ILE A 500 -7.88 -3.74 8.13
C ILE A 500 -7.14 -2.53 8.70
N ALA A 501 -5.80 -2.52 8.62
CA ALA A 501 -5.00 -1.41 9.11
C ALA A 501 -3.62 -1.35 8.47
N THR A 502 -3.08 -0.13 8.44
CA THR A 502 -1.65 0.12 8.28
C THR A 502 -1.16 0.87 9.51
N VAL A 503 -0.13 0.39 10.18
CA VAL A 503 0.30 0.92 11.48
C VAL A 503 1.76 1.32 11.42
N LYS A 504 2.06 2.60 11.71
CA LYS A 504 3.43 3.10 11.76
C LYS A 504 4.22 2.32 12.81
N LYS A 505 5.48 1.99 12.50
CA LYS A 505 6.40 1.40 13.47
C LYS A 505 6.58 2.35 14.65
N ASN A 506 6.50 1.81 15.86
CA ASN A 506 6.82 2.56 17.06
C ASN A 506 8.28 2.30 17.49
N ASP A 507 8.83 3.21 18.30
CA ASP A 507 10.22 3.10 18.80
C ASP A 507 10.41 2.06 19.91
N LYS A 508 9.34 1.37 20.32
CA LYS A 508 9.37 0.33 21.35
C LYS A 508 9.65 -1.01 20.67
N GLY A 509 10.46 -1.86 21.30
CA GLY A 509 10.87 -3.14 20.68
C GLY A 509 9.68 -4.01 20.23
N MET A 510 8.61 -4.07 21.02
CA MET A 510 7.39 -4.81 20.70
C MET A 510 6.33 -3.91 20.05
N GLN A 511 5.85 -4.34 18.89
CA GLN A 511 4.80 -3.70 18.12
C GLN A 511 3.44 -4.27 18.49
N GLN A 512 2.37 -3.46 18.40
CA GLN A 512 1.03 -3.84 18.84
C GLN A 512 -0.06 -3.18 18.00
N PHE A 513 -1.19 -3.86 17.86
CA PHE A 513 -2.42 -3.34 17.25
C PHE A 513 -3.64 -3.94 17.94
N ILE A 514 -4.75 -3.21 17.98
CA ILE A 514 -6.03 -3.71 18.50
C ILE A 514 -7.06 -3.62 17.37
N ASP A 515 -7.52 -4.77 16.92
CA ASP A 515 -8.69 -4.88 16.05
C ASP A 515 -9.95 -4.72 16.89
N LYS A 516 -10.64 -3.59 16.73
CA LYS A 516 -11.85 -3.24 17.49
C LYS A 516 -13.13 -3.87 16.92
N GLU A 517 -13.07 -4.41 15.71
CA GLU A 517 -14.23 -4.99 15.03
C GLU A 517 -14.38 -6.50 15.29
N ASN A 518 -13.33 -7.15 15.81
CA ASN A 518 -13.37 -8.57 16.18
C ASN A 518 -13.10 -8.74 17.68
N ASP A 519 -14.05 -9.33 18.39
CA ASP A 519 -13.97 -9.62 19.83
C ASP A 519 -13.63 -11.10 20.14
N ASN A 520 -13.65 -11.97 19.13
CA ASN A 520 -13.36 -13.38 19.28
C ASN A 520 -12.09 -13.81 18.49
N PRO A 521 -10.94 -13.93 19.16
CA PRO A 521 -9.69 -14.29 18.48
C PRO A 521 -9.67 -15.72 17.91
N ASN A 522 -10.64 -16.58 18.27
CA ASN A 522 -10.66 -17.98 17.83
C ASN A 522 -11.20 -18.21 16.41
N ASN A 523 -11.90 -17.21 15.84
CA ASN A 523 -12.54 -17.29 14.52
C ASN A 523 -11.70 -16.69 13.40
N VAL A 524 -10.56 -16.09 13.72
CA VAL A 524 -9.75 -15.34 12.77
C VAL A 524 -8.28 -15.75 12.85
N ALA A 525 -7.57 -15.58 11.74
CA ALA A 525 -6.13 -15.49 11.69
C ALA A 525 -5.78 -14.07 11.21
N TYR A 526 -4.68 -13.54 11.72
CA TYR A 526 -4.14 -12.27 11.23
C TYR A 526 -2.85 -12.52 10.46
N VAL A 527 -2.62 -11.69 9.45
CA VAL A 527 -1.33 -11.58 8.79
C VAL A 527 -0.77 -10.20 9.07
N VAL A 528 0.50 -10.16 9.48
CA VAL A 528 1.26 -8.92 9.63
C VAL A 528 2.41 -8.94 8.64
N THR A 529 2.50 -7.91 7.80
CA THR A 529 3.64 -7.66 6.90
C THR A 529 4.36 -6.39 7.33
N ALA A 530 5.67 -6.31 7.09
CA ALA A 530 6.49 -5.12 7.31
C ALA A 530 6.74 -4.41 5.98
N LEU A 531 6.70 -3.08 5.98
CA LEU A 531 6.87 -2.25 4.79
C LEU A 531 7.93 -1.18 5.02
N ASP A 532 8.80 -0.97 4.03
CA ASP A 532 9.75 0.15 4.02
C ASP A 532 9.08 1.46 3.59
N ARG A 533 9.83 2.57 3.54
CA ARG A 533 9.31 3.88 3.11
C ARG A 533 8.91 3.94 1.63
N LEU A 534 9.35 2.98 0.82
CA LEU A 534 8.97 2.85 -0.60
C LEU A 534 7.89 1.77 -0.79
N HIS A 535 7.29 1.31 0.32
CA HIS A 535 6.16 0.37 0.38
C HIS A 535 6.47 -1.03 -0.15
N ASN A 536 7.76 -1.39 -0.22
CA ASN A 536 8.18 -2.76 -0.45
C ASN A 536 7.75 -3.61 0.74
N GLU A 537 7.01 -4.69 0.48
CA GLU A 537 6.32 -5.45 1.50
C GLU A 537 7.00 -6.79 1.75
N SER A 538 7.20 -7.12 3.02
CA SER A 538 7.79 -8.39 3.44
C SER A 538 6.82 -9.56 3.33
N LYS A 539 7.36 -10.77 3.53
CA LYS A 539 6.54 -11.98 3.68
C LYS A 539 5.65 -11.91 4.92
N GLU A 540 4.63 -12.76 4.96
CA GLU A 540 3.67 -12.85 6.05
C GLU A 540 4.28 -13.34 7.37
N LEU A 541 3.87 -12.71 8.47
CA LEU A 541 3.77 -13.33 9.79
C LEU A 541 2.30 -13.69 10.04
N ILE A 542 2.00 -14.99 10.15
CA ILE A 542 0.66 -15.47 10.48
C ILE A 542 0.53 -15.58 12.00
N ILE A 543 -0.54 -15.00 12.56
CA ILE A 543 -0.87 -15.00 13.98
C ILE A 543 -2.28 -15.57 14.17
N SER A 544 -2.42 -16.64 14.97
CA SER A 544 -3.73 -17.24 15.30
C SER A 544 -3.71 -17.94 16.66
N THR A 545 -4.87 -18.24 17.23
CA THR A 545 -4.97 -18.97 18.52
C THR A 545 -4.66 -20.47 18.40
N ASN A 546 -4.64 -21.02 17.18
CA ASN A 546 -4.30 -22.42 16.89
C ASN A 546 -2.88 -22.53 16.31
N GLN A 547 -1.90 -22.03 17.06
CA GLN A 547 -0.50 -22.03 16.67
C GLN A 547 0.39 -22.48 17.83
N SER A 548 1.47 -23.19 17.52
CA SER A 548 2.50 -23.54 18.49
C SER A 548 3.11 -22.29 19.12
N ASN A 549 3.41 -22.37 20.41
CA ASN A 549 4.11 -21.32 21.15
C ASN A 549 5.56 -21.14 20.72
N TYR A 550 6.13 -22.12 20.01
CA TYR A 550 7.56 -22.19 19.69
C TYR A 550 7.85 -22.23 18.18
N PHE A 551 6.88 -22.66 17.36
CA PHE A 551 7.10 -22.92 15.93
C PHE A 551 5.97 -22.38 15.04
N TYR A 552 6.25 -21.37 14.22
CA TYR A 552 5.20 -20.71 13.45
C TYR A 552 4.61 -21.60 12.33
N ASP A 553 5.35 -22.61 11.86
CA ASP A 553 4.89 -23.56 10.84
C ASP A 553 4.02 -24.70 11.41
N VAL A 554 3.87 -24.76 12.73
CA VAL A 554 2.90 -25.63 13.42
C VAL A 554 1.66 -24.79 13.71
N ASN A 555 0.86 -24.60 12.67
CA ASN A 555 -0.36 -23.81 12.68
C ASN A 555 -1.61 -24.70 12.67
N ASN A 556 -2.77 -24.12 12.32
CA ASN A 556 -4.04 -24.83 12.28
C ASN A 556 -4.04 -26.12 11.44
N HIS A 557 -3.20 -26.24 10.41
CA HIS A 557 -3.05 -27.48 9.64
C HIS A 557 -2.53 -28.66 10.49
N TYR A 558 -1.72 -28.35 11.51
CA TYR A 558 -1.18 -29.31 12.48
C TYR A 558 -1.79 -29.11 13.87
N ALA A 559 -3.00 -28.57 13.98
CA ALA A 559 -3.65 -28.29 15.26
C ALA A 559 -3.69 -29.52 16.19
N TRP A 560 -3.84 -30.71 15.61
CA TRP A 560 -3.82 -31.99 16.32
C TRP A 560 -2.48 -32.30 16.99
N ALA A 561 -1.37 -31.77 16.48
CA ALA A 561 -0.01 -32.01 16.97
C ALA A 561 0.55 -30.87 17.83
N ILE A 562 -0.11 -29.70 17.90
CA ILE A 562 0.42 -28.50 18.59
C ILE A 562 0.80 -28.83 20.04
N ASN A 563 -0.13 -29.37 20.82
CA ASN A 563 0.11 -29.69 22.23
C ASN A 563 1.24 -30.72 22.39
N ALA A 564 1.33 -31.69 21.49
CA ALA A 564 2.38 -32.70 21.52
C ALA A 564 3.75 -32.08 21.24
N ILE A 565 3.85 -31.26 20.20
CA ILE A 565 5.09 -30.61 19.78
C ILE A 565 5.58 -29.64 20.86
N ASP A 566 4.69 -28.78 21.38
CA ASP A 566 5.02 -27.79 22.40
C ASP A 566 5.49 -28.45 23.69
N ASN A 567 4.76 -29.46 24.17
CA ASN A 567 5.11 -30.15 25.42
C ASN A 567 6.44 -30.90 25.31
N LEU A 568 6.68 -31.57 24.18
CA LEU A 568 7.94 -32.28 23.94
C LEU A 568 9.11 -31.31 23.76
N HIS A 569 8.87 -30.12 23.20
CA HIS A 569 9.88 -29.07 23.09
C HIS A 569 10.27 -28.51 24.46
N GLU A 570 9.29 -28.21 25.32
CA GLU A 570 9.52 -27.78 26.70
C GLU A 570 10.33 -28.78 27.52
N ARG A 571 10.17 -30.08 27.22
CA ARG A 571 10.92 -31.18 27.83
C ARG A 571 12.28 -31.45 27.15
N SER A 572 12.68 -30.64 26.18
CA SER A 572 13.92 -30.81 25.40
C SER A 572 14.03 -32.15 24.64
N ILE A 573 12.90 -32.81 24.39
CA ILE A 573 12.81 -34.09 23.67
C ILE A 573 12.91 -33.84 22.16
N VAL A 574 12.14 -32.88 21.66
CA VAL A 574 12.18 -32.43 20.26
C VAL A 574 12.76 -31.02 20.16
N SER A 575 13.31 -30.68 19.00
CA SER A 575 13.84 -29.35 18.70
C SER A 575 13.43 -28.94 17.29
N GLY A 576 13.40 -27.63 17.04
CA GLY A 576 13.14 -27.07 15.71
C GLY A 576 14.28 -27.32 14.72
N VAL A 577 14.02 -27.03 13.45
CA VAL A 577 15.00 -27.11 12.36
C VAL A 577 15.73 -25.79 12.10
N GLY A 578 15.56 -24.80 12.99
CA GLY A 578 16.08 -23.44 12.85
C GLY A 578 15.02 -22.44 12.35
N ASN A 579 15.34 -21.15 12.45
CA ASN A 579 14.49 -20.02 12.00
C ASN A 579 13.02 -20.11 12.49
N GLY A 580 12.79 -20.51 13.74
CA GLY A 580 11.44 -20.62 14.32
C GLY A 580 10.55 -21.71 13.70
N LYS A 581 11.11 -22.70 12.99
CA LYS A 581 10.36 -23.80 12.36
C LYS A 581 10.54 -25.13 13.09
N PHE A 582 9.49 -25.94 13.09
CA PHE A 582 9.52 -27.35 13.47
C PHE A 582 9.64 -28.30 12.28
N ALA A 583 9.18 -27.91 11.08
CA ALA A 583 9.00 -28.76 9.91
C ALA A 583 8.14 -30.02 10.16
N PRO A 584 6.88 -29.85 10.59
CA PRO A 584 6.01 -30.96 11.02
C PRO A 584 5.78 -32.06 9.95
N GLY A 585 5.80 -31.71 8.67
CA GLY A 585 5.63 -32.66 7.56
C GLY A 585 6.89 -33.41 7.12
N ASN A 586 8.08 -33.08 7.65
CA ASN A 586 9.30 -33.79 7.27
C ASN A 586 9.34 -35.19 7.88
N ASN A 587 9.93 -36.15 7.14
CA ASN A 587 10.15 -37.50 7.64
C ASN A 587 11.21 -37.52 8.75
N VAL A 588 11.04 -38.44 9.72
CA VAL A 588 11.98 -38.67 10.82
C VAL A 588 12.93 -39.81 10.45
N THR A 589 14.22 -39.66 10.76
CA THR A 589 15.20 -40.75 10.59
C THR A 589 15.13 -41.74 11.75
N ARG A 590 15.59 -42.97 11.55
CA ARG A 590 15.66 -43.99 12.61
C ARG A 590 16.49 -43.52 13.81
N ALA A 591 17.61 -42.85 13.56
CA ALA A 591 18.44 -42.27 14.61
C ALA A 591 17.74 -41.15 15.38
N ASP A 592 17.09 -40.22 14.69
CA ASP A 592 16.36 -39.13 15.35
C ASP A 592 15.23 -39.66 16.22
N PHE A 593 14.49 -40.66 15.74
CA PHE A 593 13.44 -41.30 16.54
C PHE A 593 14.00 -41.95 17.80
N LEU A 594 15.11 -42.69 17.70
CA LEU A 594 15.76 -43.29 18.86
C LEU A 594 16.18 -42.24 19.90
N ILE A 595 16.75 -41.12 19.44
CA ILE A 595 17.13 -40.00 20.33
C ILE A 595 15.89 -39.46 21.04
N MET A 596 14.79 -39.23 20.32
CA MET A 596 13.54 -38.74 20.90
C MET A 596 13.02 -39.71 21.97
N VAL A 597 12.99 -41.02 21.70
CA VAL A 597 12.55 -42.03 22.67
C VAL A 597 13.48 -42.06 23.89
N MET A 598 14.80 -42.09 23.70
CA MET A 598 15.74 -42.12 24.82
C MET A 598 15.61 -40.87 25.71
N LYS A 599 15.44 -39.69 25.11
CA LYS A 599 15.19 -38.45 25.85
C LYS A 599 13.85 -38.48 26.58
N SER A 600 12.80 -39.01 25.96
CA SER A 600 11.47 -39.15 26.56
C SER A 600 11.48 -39.93 27.88
N TYR A 601 12.35 -40.93 27.98
CA TYR A 601 12.47 -41.79 29.16
C TYR A 601 13.70 -41.49 30.03
N GLY A 602 14.37 -40.36 29.80
CA GLY A 602 15.53 -39.94 30.60
C GLY A 602 16.71 -40.92 30.56
N ILE A 603 16.88 -41.65 29.45
CA ILE A 603 17.95 -42.65 29.31
C ILE A 603 19.27 -41.90 29.07
N GLU A 604 20.16 -41.95 30.06
CA GLU A 604 21.45 -41.28 30.01
C GLU A 604 22.41 -41.96 29.03
N LEU A 605 23.23 -41.14 28.36
CA LEU A 605 24.26 -41.62 27.46
C LEU A 605 25.44 -42.21 28.24
N ASP A 606 25.88 -43.37 27.82
CA ASP A 606 27.14 -43.95 28.26
C ASP A 606 28.25 -43.54 27.28
N TYR A 607 29.08 -42.59 27.73
CA TYR A 607 30.15 -42.02 26.92
C TYR A 607 31.31 -42.98 26.69
N HIS A 608 31.40 -44.07 27.47
CA HIS A 608 32.52 -45.02 27.44
C HIS A 608 32.28 -46.24 26.55
N ILE A 609 31.15 -46.29 25.82
CA ILE A 609 30.83 -47.41 24.93
C ILE A 609 31.78 -47.44 23.73
N THR A 610 32.38 -48.63 23.53
CA THR A 610 33.24 -48.99 22.41
C THR A 610 32.58 -49.97 21.43
N ASP A 611 31.58 -50.75 21.84
CA ASP A 611 30.78 -51.62 20.95
C ASP A 611 29.59 -50.88 20.34
N ASN A 612 29.44 -50.92 19.01
CA ASN A 612 28.36 -50.24 18.30
C ASN A 612 27.95 -50.99 17.02
N PHE A 613 26.91 -50.50 16.34
CA PHE A 613 26.60 -50.94 14.98
C PHE A 613 27.70 -50.47 14.01
N SER A 614 27.96 -51.27 12.98
CA SER A 614 29.02 -51.02 12.00
C SER A 614 28.79 -49.75 11.17
N ASP A 615 27.54 -49.29 11.06
CA ASP A 615 27.11 -48.06 10.40
C ASP A 615 26.80 -46.91 11.37
N ALA A 616 27.22 -47.00 12.64
CA ALA A 616 26.98 -45.94 13.62
C ALA A 616 27.82 -44.67 13.37
N GLY A 617 28.90 -44.77 12.59
CA GLY A 617 29.77 -43.67 12.20
C GLY A 617 30.32 -42.83 13.36
N ASN A 618 30.69 -41.58 13.08
CA ASN A 618 31.00 -40.55 14.08
C ASN A 618 30.09 -39.33 13.83
N ARG A 619 28.89 -39.38 14.42
CA ARG A 619 27.77 -38.46 14.25
C ARG A 619 27.12 -38.17 15.59
N TYR A 620 26.21 -37.18 15.61
CA TYR A 620 25.47 -36.79 16.82
C TYR A 620 24.69 -37.95 17.47
N TYR A 621 24.27 -38.95 16.68
CA TYR A 621 23.54 -40.13 17.18
C TYR A 621 24.43 -41.29 17.62
N THR A 622 25.74 -41.27 17.37
CA THR A 622 26.62 -42.45 17.57
C THR A 622 26.58 -42.97 19.00
N LYS A 623 26.60 -42.08 20.00
CA LYS A 623 26.55 -42.45 21.42
C LYS A 623 25.17 -42.95 21.84
N TYR A 624 24.09 -42.42 21.26
CA TYR A 624 22.74 -42.92 21.47
C TYR A 624 22.61 -44.36 20.96
N LEU A 625 23.10 -44.65 19.75
CA LEU A 625 23.10 -46.00 19.18
C LEU A 625 23.88 -46.99 20.03
N GLY A 626 25.09 -46.63 20.46
CA GLY A 626 25.90 -47.50 21.30
C GLY A 626 25.20 -47.81 22.63
N THR A 627 24.65 -46.79 23.26
CA THR A 627 23.89 -46.93 24.52
C THR A 627 22.65 -47.81 24.34
N ALA A 628 21.87 -47.57 23.28
CA ALA A 628 20.69 -48.35 22.97
C ALA A 628 21.02 -49.81 22.65
N LYS A 629 22.13 -50.06 21.94
CA LYS A 629 22.64 -51.42 21.66
C LYS A 629 23.02 -52.14 22.96
N ARG A 630 23.83 -51.48 23.82
CA ARG A 630 24.28 -52.04 25.11
C ARG A 630 23.10 -52.38 26.03
N LEU A 631 22.09 -51.50 26.06
CA LEU A 631 20.89 -51.67 26.89
C LEU A 631 19.86 -52.64 26.27
N GLY A 632 20.11 -53.17 25.08
CA GLY A 632 19.19 -54.08 24.38
C GLY A 632 17.92 -53.41 23.83
N LEU A 633 17.90 -52.08 23.72
CA LEU A 633 16.73 -51.31 23.27
C LEU A 633 16.48 -51.47 21.76
N VAL A 634 17.52 -51.79 20.98
CA VAL A 634 17.46 -51.95 19.52
C VAL A 634 18.32 -53.14 19.06
N SER A 635 17.90 -53.82 17.98
CA SER A 635 18.65 -54.97 17.40
C SER A 635 19.23 -54.69 16.00
N GLY A 636 18.97 -53.50 15.45
CA GLY A 636 19.35 -53.18 14.07
C GLY A 636 18.51 -53.91 13.01
N VAL A 637 18.99 -53.87 11.77
CA VAL A 637 18.35 -54.44 10.56
C VAL A 637 19.03 -55.72 10.07
N GLY A 638 19.94 -56.30 10.87
CA GLY A 638 20.76 -57.46 10.51
C GLY A 638 22.21 -57.09 10.18
N ASN A 639 23.10 -58.08 10.12
CA ASN A 639 24.53 -57.92 9.78
C ASN A 639 25.27 -56.82 10.59
N ASN A 640 24.89 -56.62 11.85
CA ASN A 640 25.42 -55.54 12.71
C ASN A 640 25.22 -54.12 12.11
N LEU A 641 24.11 -53.89 11.39
CA LEU A 641 23.69 -52.58 10.85
C LEU A 641 22.44 -52.06 11.57
N TYR A 642 22.28 -50.74 11.67
CA TYR A 642 21.09 -50.08 12.22
C TYR A 642 20.28 -49.27 11.21
N SER A 643 20.92 -48.77 10.16
CA SER A 643 20.42 -47.82 9.16
C SER A 643 19.96 -46.48 9.77
N PRO A 644 20.84 -45.72 10.44
CA PRO A 644 20.46 -44.55 11.24
C PRO A 644 19.81 -43.41 10.44
N GLU A 645 20.26 -43.18 9.21
CA GLU A 645 19.85 -42.03 8.40
C GLU A 645 18.63 -42.33 7.50
N THR A 646 18.12 -43.56 7.52
CA THR A 646 16.92 -43.95 6.77
C THR A 646 15.67 -43.41 7.45
N ALA A 647 14.71 -42.91 6.65
CA ALA A 647 13.39 -42.54 7.15
C ALA A 647 12.70 -43.73 7.82
N ILE A 648 12.17 -43.52 9.03
CA ILE A 648 11.57 -44.60 9.81
C ILE A 648 10.15 -44.88 9.35
N THR A 649 9.83 -46.16 9.15
CA THR A 649 8.45 -46.60 8.87
C THR A 649 7.62 -46.62 10.15
N ARG A 650 6.29 -46.53 10.03
CA ARG A 650 5.39 -46.60 11.19
C ARG A 650 5.57 -47.88 12.00
N GLN A 651 5.76 -49.02 11.33
CA GLN A 651 5.98 -50.29 12.03
C GLN A 651 7.34 -50.33 12.77
N ASP A 652 8.41 -49.80 12.18
CA ASP A 652 9.73 -49.77 12.82
C ASP A 652 9.76 -48.85 14.04
N MET A 653 9.09 -47.70 13.93
CA MET A 653 8.90 -46.75 15.02
C MET A 653 8.28 -47.45 16.23
N LEU A 654 7.21 -48.22 16.01
CA LEU A 654 6.52 -48.92 17.10
C LEU A 654 7.33 -50.11 17.64
N VAL A 655 8.14 -50.78 16.81
CA VAL A 655 9.04 -51.83 17.31
C VAL A 655 10.11 -51.28 18.25
N ILE A 656 10.73 -50.16 17.90
CA ILE A 656 11.72 -49.51 18.77
C ILE A 656 11.05 -49.09 20.08
N LEU A 657 9.88 -48.46 20.00
CA LEU A 657 9.13 -48.02 21.17
C LEU A 657 8.68 -49.19 22.06
N TYR A 658 8.17 -50.26 21.47
CA TYR A 658 7.79 -51.48 22.19
C TYR A 658 8.95 -52.03 23.02
N ARG A 659 10.14 -52.14 22.42
CA ARG A 659 11.31 -52.70 23.11
C ARG A 659 11.79 -51.84 24.25
N VAL A 660 11.81 -50.52 24.06
CA VAL A 660 12.15 -49.59 25.14
C VAL A 660 11.17 -49.73 26.30
N LEU A 661 9.87 -49.73 26.01
CA LEU A 661 8.84 -49.86 27.03
C LEU A 661 8.85 -51.21 27.73
N ASP A 662 9.08 -52.30 27.01
CA ASP A 662 9.21 -53.66 27.57
C ASP A 662 10.39 -53.72 28.55
N GLN A 663 11.54 -53.17 28.14
CA GLN A 663 12.74 -53.12 28.97
C GLN A 663 12.55 -52.26 30.23
N LEU A 664 11.71 -51.22 30.16
CA LEU A 664 11.36 -50.36 31.29
C LEU A 664 10.20 -50.92 32.14
N GLY A 665 9.55 -52.01 31.72
CA GLY A 665 8.36 -52.54 32.38
C GLY A 665 7.13 -51.61 32.27
N GLN A 666 7.08 -50.78 31.23
CA GLN A 666 6.10 -49.72 31.01
C GLN A 666 5.23 -49.95 29.75
N LEU A 667 5.08 -51.21 29.33
CA LEU A 667 4.20 -51.50 28.20
C LEU A 667 2.75 -51.06 28.50
N PRO A 668 2.10 -50.40 27.54
CA PRO A 668 0.73 -49.95 27.73
C PRO A 668 -0.22 -51.13 27.82
N LYS A 669 -1.28 -50.97 28.60
CA LYS A 669 -2.36 -51.97 28.72
C LYS A 669 -3.41 -51.75 27.63
N ALA A 670 -4.12 -52.82 27.28
CA ALA A 670 -5.27 -52.73 26.39
C ALA A 670 -6.31 -51.74 26.95
N GLY A 671 -6.83 -50.89 26.08
CA GLY A 671 -7.81 -49.86 26.41
C GLY A 671 -9.09 -50.00 25.60
N ASN A 672 -10.05 -49.10 25.83
CA ASN A 672 -11.22 -48.99 24.96
C ASN A 672 -10.80 -48.38 23.62
N VAL A 673 -10.76 -49.21 22.57
CA VAL A 673 -10.40 -48.81 21.22
C VAL A 673 -11.64 -48.59 20.36
N SER A 674 -11.58 -47.62 19.46
CA SER A 674 -12.67 -47.34 18.51
C SER A 674 -12.76 -48.36 17.37
N LYS A 675 -11.65 -49.06 17.11
CA LYS A 675 -11.53 -50.08 16.07
C LYS A 675 -10.48 -51.11 16.48
N PRO A 676 -10.84 -52.40 16.65
CA PRO A 676 -9.90 -53.48 16.91
C PRO A 676 -8.82 -53.63 15.83
N PHE A 677 -7.67 -54.18 16.19
CA PHE A 677 -6.52 -54.34 15.30
C PHE A 677 -6.88 -55.16 14.04
N ASP A 678 -7.59 -56.28 14.20
CA ASP A 678 -7.90 -57.18 13.09
C ASP A 678 -8.96 -56.62 12.10
N GLU A 679 -9.54 -55.45 12.38
CA GLU A 679 -10.49 -54.77 11.49
C GLU A 679 -9.82 -53.78 10.52
N TYR A 680 -8.51 -53.56 10.62
CA TYR A 680 -7.78 -52.74 9.66
C TYR A 680 -7.45 -53.53 8.39
N ASN A 681 -7.61 -52.89 7.23
CA ASN A 681 -7.55 -53.55 5.93
C ASN A 681 -6.12 -53.99 5.54
N ASP A 682 -5.11 -53.38 6.12
CA ASP A 682 -3.69 -53.50 5.78
C ASP A 682 -2.87 -54.20 6.87
N THR A 683 -3.53 -54.95 7.77
CA THR A 683 -2.83 -55.77 8.77
C THR A 683 -1.92 -56.82 8.13
N GLY A 684 -2.27 -57.29 6.92
CA GLY A 684 -1.45 -58.22 6.14
C GLY A 684 -0.14 -57.62 5.60
N ASP A 685 0.00 -56.29 5.56
CA ASP A 685 1.22 -55.61 5.12
C ASP A 685 2.25 -55.43 6.27
N ILE A 686 1.87 -55.80 7.50
CA ILE A 686 2.73 -55.70 8.68
C ILE A 686 3.77 -56.81 8.65
N ALA A 687 5.05 -56.45 8.79
CA ALA A 687 6.10 -57.45 8.89
C ALA A 687 5.98 -58.28 10.18
N ASN A 688 6.26 -59.58 10.11
CA ASN A 688 6.16 -60.51 11.25
C ASN A 688 6.87 -60.00 12.53
N TYR A 689 8.00 -59.30 12.39
CA TYR A 689 8.74 -58.77 13.54
C TYR A 689 8.03 -57.59 14.24
N ALA A 690 7.11 -56.93 13.55
CA ALA A 690 6.40 -55.74 14.02
C ALA A 690 4.97 -56.02 14.49
N GLU A 691 4.39 -57.19 14.15
CA GLU A 691 3.00 -57.54 14.44
C GLU A 691 2.65 -57.34 15.92
N LYS A 692 3.48 -57.89 16.83
CA LYS A 692 3.26 -57.78 18.28
C LYS A 692 3.24 -56.33 18.76
N ALA A 693 4.16 -55.50 18.26
CA ALA A 693 4.26 -54.09 18.64
C ALA A 693 3.06 -53.30 18.09
N MET A 694 2.77 -53.46 16.80
CA MET A 694 1.65 -52.82 16.13
C MET A 694 0.32 -53.14 16.83
N ARG A 695 0.06 -54.43 17.09
CA ARG A 695 -1.14 -54.88 17.79
C ARG A 695 -1.26 -54.23 19.16
N LEU A 696 -0.20 -54.26 19.96
CA LEU A 696 -0.22 -53.65 21.30
C LEU A 696 -0.59 -52.17 21.26
N PHE A 697 0.04 -51.37 20.40
CA PHE A 697 -0.19 -49.93 20.38
C PHE A 697 -1.54 -49.54 19.77
N VAL A 698 -2.10 -50.37 18.90
CA VAL A 698 -3.47 -50.21 18.40
C VAL A 698 -4.46 -50.56 19.51
N GLU A 699 -4.29 -51.71 20.17
CA GLU A 699 -5.17 -52.19 21.24
C GLU A 699 -5.09 -51.35 22.53
N SER A 700 -3.99 -50.64 22.77
CA SER A 700 -3.90 -49.65 23.84
C SER A 700 -4.53 -48.30 23.47
N GLY A 701 -4.93 -48.11 22.20
CA GLY A 701 -5.45 -46.84 21.69
C GLY A 701 -4.41 -45.72 21.60
N MET A 702 -3.12 -46.06 21.65
CA MET A 702 -2.00 -45.12 21.49
C MET A 702 -1.75 -44.77 20.02
N ILE A 703 -2.06 -45.70 19.12
CA ILE A 703 -1.97 -45.53 17.67
C ILE A 703 -3.34 -45.70 17.04
N ARG A 704 -3.59 -44.87 16.03
CA ARG A 704 -4.76 -44.96 15.15
C ARG A 704 -4.30 -44.82 13.71
N GLY A 705 -5.01 -45.49 12.82
CA GLY A 705 -4.86 -45.36 11.37
C GLY A 705 -5.57 -44.11 10.82
N ASP A 706 -5.75 -44.09 9.49
CA ASP A 706 -6.58 -43.09 8.78
C ASP A 706 -8.11 -43.36 8.89
N GLY A 707 -8.49 -44.35 9.71
CA GLY A 707 -9.84 -44.89 9.85
C GLY A 707 -9.98 -46.29 9.24
N SER A 708 -9.31 -46.54 8.12
CA SER A 708 -9.37 -47.82 7.39
C SER A 708 -8.06 -48.62 7.45
N ASN A 709 -6.92 -47.92 7.43
CA ASN A 709 -5.57 -48.47 7.27
C ASN A 709 -4.62 -47.96 8.37
N LEU A 710 -3.67 -48.81 8.81
CA LEU A 710 -2.61 -48.48 9.77
C LEU A 710 -1.36 -47.87 9.11
N MET A 711 -1.21 -48.09 7.80
CA MET A 711 -0.11 -47.70 6.91
C MET A 711 1.27 -48.16 7.43
N PRO A 712 1.48 -49.46 7.72
CA PRO A 712 2.66 -49.93 8.45
C PRO A 712 4.00 -49.61 7.76
N ILE A 713 4.01 -49.60 6.42
CA ILE A 713 5.19 -49.35 5.59
C ILE A 713 5.44 -47.86 5.29
N SER A 714 4.47 -46.99 5.54
CA SER A 714 4.63 -45.55 5.31
C SER A 714 5.63 -44.93 6.29
N THR A 715 6.38 -43.94 5.84
CA THR A 715 7.33 -43.20 6.69
C THR A 715 6.61 -42.28 7.65
N ALA A 716 7.09 -42.17 8.89
CA ALA A 716 6.52 -41.31 9.90
C ALA A 716 7.05 -39.87 9.80
N THR A 717 6.13 -38.91 9.85
CA THR A 717 6.45 -37.48 9.90
C THR A 717 6.85 -37.04 11.31
N ARG A 718 7.46 -35.86 11.42
CA ARG A 718 7.83 -35.24 12.70
C ARG A 718 6.61 -34.97 13.59
N ALA A 719 5.51 -34.50 13.02
CA ALA A 719 4.26 -34.26 13.75
C ALA A 719 3.65 -35.56 14.28
N GLU A 720 3.58 -36.61 13.45
CA GLU A 720 3.05 -37.91 13.88
C GLU A 720 3.91 -38.51 14.99
N THR A 721 5.24 -38.48 14.81
CA THR A 721 6.19 -38.98 15.80
C THR A 721 6.05 -38.27 17.15
N ALA A 722 5.94 -36.94 17.14
CA ALA A 722 5.69 -36.14 18.32
C ALA A 722 4.36 -36.55 18.99
N GLN A 723 3.30 -36.73 18.22
CA GLN A 723 2.00 -37.12 18.76
C GLN A 723 2.03 -38.52 19.41
N VAL A 724 2.73 -39.48 18.81
CA VAL A 724 2.88 -40.82 19.38
C VAL A 724 3.59 -40.77 20.72
N LEU A 725 4.72 -40.07 20.81
CA LEU A 725 5.47 -39.93 22.05
C LEU A 725 4.66 -39.19 23.12
N TYR A 726 3.93 -38.14 22.72
CA TYR A 726 3.08 -37.39 23.65
C TYR A 726 1.95 -38.25 24.22
N ASN A 727 1.31 -39.09 23.40
CA ASN A 727 0.26 -40.00 23.86
C ASN A 727 0.73 -40.90 25.01
N LEU A 728 2.02 -41.30 25.04
CA LEU A 728 2.60 -42.13 26.11
C LEU A 728 2.70 -41.42 27.45
N PHE A 729 2.77 -40.09 27.46
CA PHE A 729 2.84 -39.31 28.70
C PHE A 729 1.47 -38.98 29.27
N THR A 730 0.42 -39.05 28.44
CA THR A 730 -0.91 -38.51 28.78
C THR A 730 -2.01 -39.56 28.89
N LYS A 731 -1.76 -40.78 28.42
CA LYS A 731 -2.67 -41.93 28.52
C LYS A 731 -1.98 -43.04 29.28
#